data_AF-H2KY86-F1
#
_entry.id   AF-H2KY86-F1
#
_cell.length_a   1.000
_cell.length_b   1.000
_cell.length_c   1.000
_cell.angle_alpha   90.00
_cell.angle_beta   90.00
_cell.angle_gamma   90.00
#
_symmetry.space_group_name_H-M   'P 1'
#
loop_
_entity.id
_entity.type
_entity.pdbx_description
1 polymer ?
#
loop_
_entity_poly.entity_id
_entity_poly.type
_entity_poly.pdbx_seq_one_letter_code
_entity_poly.pdbx_strand_id
1 'polypeptide(L)'
;MNRTPIRRCKSAEIEEDPFSPIPKFSRLRTPRTSREYVCPLKSTSPQSPSSSTENEPPPVSVTSPPARKRALEESTVTPIQQKIGPPVLKRSSLSKLADGFRTAAYLNNESENDDDPFGLSFRNEQVLMSKCAPAPEKRPETLTLDPSKCLPERDMEMYRKIKKLDKFYDWQQECLSDKRLLDGENCILSLPTGAGKTLIAEVLMLREAIVRKRNAILVLPYVAIVQEKISALAPFEDAFGINIEEYASNKGRFPPIKRRKRVSVYVATIEKANMLINSLITQGQLDRVGMVVVDELHMIGDGGRGAILEQLLAKFLYKGTGQIVGMSATLPNIDDLKFALRAFVYSTNFRPVELTEFVKIGQTMHQVSENGDLNPAGDLPTNNLKSTDPDGICQLLAKLIPKNSAVIFCPNKKNCENVAVLIAKTLPAHIRQAKRAESDAFLQSYLSDNDDERMDAVLKQCILSGVAYHHSGLTQDERKCVEAAFMEGLIYVVCATSTLAAGVNLPVRRVIIKAPMVGRERLGKAQYLQMAGRAGRAGFDTKGDCITIIKAGEEERWFREMLKSDIPRCMSSLSSEESMGSFILDCVVLKLAENIEEIMTAVRYSLFYAQESPENIRKLVESSVKRLEEHYFITIEPLEQDVASEPSAQASSIPRVPGKISPSDLGNAVFNAGFDPDEATRLHADLVSSLNQGVIFASHFHLLFIITPYEQVCNINWDLFLLMYNALPSSERKLLAECGLEEKFILEAIITRVDLTAGTPRMRLYIALMLQKIWNHEPMYTVAERFGVEKGWLQATLQSSISQAASIAKFSEKITTMWPLRKLLPELVQRLSEAAQPELLPLMTVDGIKKARAAILFKAGYKTVGMIARANPLKLVQELGTIRMAQANSIIASARMVLRDQVDEKMEELDVWGVATDSFNYF
;
A
#
# COMPACT_ATOMS: atom_id res chain seq x y z
N MET A 1 -15.06 1.47 -50.06
CA MET A 1 -14.08 1.29 -48.95
C MET A 1 -13.87 -0.20 -48.76
N ASN A 2 -12.64 -0.68 -48.95
CA ASN A 2 -12.36 -2.12 -48.87
C ASN A 2 -12.52 -2.58 -47.41
N ARG A 3 -13.38 -3.57 -47.18
CA ARG A 3 -13.57 -4.18 -45.86
C ARG A 3 -12.31 -4.97 -45.52
N THR A 4 -11.41 -4.40 -44.70
CA THR A 4 -10.28 -5.13 -44.12
C THR A 4 -10.85 -6.33 -43.36
N PRO A 5 -10.49 -7.58 -43.72
CA PRO A 5 -11.10 -8.74 -43.07
C PRO A 5 -10.60 -8.81 -41.62
N ILE A 6 -11.55 -8.77 -40.69
CA ILE A 6 -11.29 -9.09 -39.28
C ILE A 6 -10.70 -10.51 -39.27
N ARG A 7 -9.45 -10.63 -38.82
CA ARG A 7 -8.86 -11.92 -38.46
C ARG A 7 -9.68 -12.47 -37.28
N ARG A 8 -10.76 -13.20 -37.59
CA ARG A 8 -11.17 -14.29 -36.72
C ARG A 8 -9.94 -15.19 -36.65
N CYS A 9 -9.27 -15.22 -35.50
CA CYS A 9 -8.47 -16.38 -35.16
C CYS A 9 -9.39 -17.57 -35.39
N LYS A 10 -8.93 -18.53 -36.21
CA LYS A 10 -9.59 -19.83 -36.24
C LYS A 10 -9.41 -20.37 -34.84
N SER A 11 -10.47 -20.27 -34.03
CA SER A 11 -10.76 -21.29 -33.04
C SER A 11 -10.67 -22.60 -33.81
N ALA A 12 -9.59 -23.34 -33.61
CA ALA A 12 -9.60 -24.73 -33.99
C ALA A 12 -10.83 -25.32 -33.30
N GLU A 13 -11.68 -26.00 -34.05
CA GLU A 13 -12.74 -26.80 -33.50
C GLU A 13 -12.04 -27.94 -32.76
N ILE A 14 -11.78 -27.72 -31.46
CA ILE A 14 -11.26 -28.74 -30.54
C ILE A 14 -12.47 -29.59 -30.17
N GLU A 15 -12.87 -30.43 -31.11
CA GLU A 15 -13.52 -31.69 -30.78
C GLU A 15 -12.48 -32.62 -30.13
N GLU A 16 -12.99 -33.52 -29.28
CA GLU A 16 -12.30 -34.68 -28.68
C GLU A 16 -11.41 -34.49 -27.43
N ASP A 17 -12.03 -34.84 -26.30
CA ASP A 17 -11.51 -35.55 -25.10
C ASP A 17 -10.39 -34.91 -24.23
N PRO A 18 -10.72 -34.41 -23.00
CA PRO A 18 -9.77 -33.76 -22.09
C PRO A 18 -8.71 -34.68 -21.44
N PHE A 19 -8.63 -35.97 -21.77
CA PHE A 19 -7.64 -36.90 -21.21
C PHE A 19 -6.42 -37.18 -22.12
N SER A 20 -6.28 -36.49 -23.25
CA SER A 20 -5.12 -36.63 -24.16
C SER A 20 -3.92 -35.73 -23.75
N PRO A 21 -2.77 -36.28 -23.31
CA PRO A 21 -1.62 -35.47 -22.90
C PRO A 21 -0.86 -34.87 -24.10
N ILE A 22 -0.48 -33.60 -23.96
CA ILE A 22 0.23 -32.76 -24.93
C ILE A 22 1.43 -33.50 -25.58
N PRO A 23 1.66 -33.38 -26.90
CA PRO A 23 2.68 -34.14 -27.61
C PRO A 23 4.07 -34.08 -26.97
N LYS A 24 4.59 -35.26 -26.60
CA LYS A 24 5.93 -35.41 -26.02
C LYS A 24 6.99 -34.87 -26.98
N PHE A 25 7.74 -33.85 -26.55
CA PHE A 25 8.95 -33.35 -27.23
C PHE A 25 10.11 -34.37 -27.14
N SER A 26 9.94 -35.52 -27.77
CA SER A 26 10.84 -36.68 -27.71
C SER A 26 12.07 -36.57 -28.62
N ARG A 27 12.81 -35.44 -28.56
CA ARG A 27 14.13 -35.31 -29.23
C ARG A 27 15.25 -34.65 -28.41
N LEU A 28 14.99 -34.19 -27.18
CA LEU A 28 16.06 -33.76 -26.28
C LEU A 28 16.38 -34.89 -25.29
N ARG A 29 17.62 -35.41 -25.37
CA ARG A 29 18.12 -36.45 -24.46
C ARG A 29 18.11 -35.91 -23.03
N THR A 30 17.28 -36.47 -22.16
CA THR A 30 17.35 -36.22 -20.72
C THR A 30 18.72 -36.63 -20.18
N PRO A 31 19.48 -35.72 -19.53
CA PRO A 31 20.70 -36.09 -18.83
C PRO A 31 20.40 -37.17 -17.77
N ARG A 32 21.36 -38.08 -17.55
CA ARG A 32 21.24 -39.10 -16.50
C ARG A 32 21.11 -38.41 -15.14
N THR A 33 20.00 -38.63 -14.45
CA THR A 33 19.79 -38.18 -13.07
C THR A 33 20.86 -38.78 -12.16
N SER A 34 21.74 -37.94 -11.63
CA SER A 34 22.67 -38.33 -10.57
C SER A 34 21.87 -38.67 -9.32
N ARG A 35 22.11 -39.88 -8.79
CA ARG A 35 21.46 -40.45 -7.59
C ARG A 35 21.18 -39.40 -6.50
N GLU A 36 19.91 -39.12 -6.25
CA GLU A 36 19.52 -38.41 -5.04
C GLU A 36 19.83 -39.29 -3.82
N TYR A 37 20.47 -38.68 -2.82
CA TYR A 37 20.77 -39.33 -1.55
C TYR A 37 19.48 -39.48 -0.74
N VAL A 38 18.89 -40.68 -0.77
CA VAL A 38 17.86 -41.06 0.20
C VAL A 38 18.52 -41.20 1.57
N CYS A 39 18.39 -40.17 2.41
CA CYS A 39 18.74 -40.27 3.83
C CYS A 39 17.49 -40.72 4.61
N PRO A 40 17.47 -41.95 5.16
CA PRO A 40 16.25 -42.50 5.76
C PRO A 40 16.03 -41.95 7.17
N LEU A 41 15.13 -40.97 7.30
CA LEU A 41 14.55 -40.58 8.57
C LEU A 41 13.66 -41.71 9.11
N LYS A 42 14.24 -42.59 9.93
CA LYS A 42 13.47 -43.57 10.70
C LYS A 42 12.61 -42.84 11.72
N SER A 43 11.29 -42.96 11.57
CA SER A 43 10.30 -42.63 12.59
C SER A 43 10.49 -43.50 13.83
N THR A 44 10.81 -42.91 14.99
CA THR A 44 10.73 -43.59 16.29
C THR A 44 9.60 -42.99 17.12
N SER A 45 8.46 -43.69 17.15
CA SER A 45 7.38 -43.48 18.11
C SER A 45 7.84 -43.81 19.54
N PRO A 46 7.23 -43.21 20.58
CA PRO A 46 7.87 -43.09 21.89
C PRO A 46 7.73 -44.32 22.78
N GLN A 47 8.73 -44.53 23.64
CA GLN A 47 8.63 -45.40 24.82
C GLN A 47 9.11 -44.65 26.07
N SER A 48 8.18 -44.46 27.02
CA SER A 48 8.47 -44.31 28.45
C SER A 48 8.92 -45.67 29.02
N PRO A 49 9.85 -45.74 30.00
CA PRO A 49 9.37 -45.58 31.39
C PRO A 49 10.38 -45.01 32.42
N SER A 50 9.81 -44.66 33.59
CA SER A 50 10.34 -44.85 34.96
C SER A 50 11.70 -44.24 35.41
N SER A 51 11.58 -43.12 36.13
CA SER A 51 12.09 -42.90 37.50
C SER A 51 13.54 -43.28 37.91
N SER A 52 14.34 -42.28 38.28
CA SER A 52 14.99 -42.21 39.61
C SER A 52 15.62 -40.84 39.93
N THR A 53 15.19 -40.28 41.07
CA THR A 53 15.93 -39.46 42.07
C THR A 53 16.89 -38.31 41.69
N GLU A 54 16.51 -37.12 42.18
CA GLU A 54 17.33 -36.19 42.99
C GLU A 54 18.51 -35.41 42.35
N ASN A 55 18.30 -34.09 42.18
CA ASN A 55 18.94 -33.06 43.01
C ASN A 55 18.38 -31.65 42.66
N GLU A 56 17.57 -31.06 43.55
CA GLU A 56 17.10 -29.67 43.43
C GLU A 56 18.05 -28.68 44.14
N PRO A 57 18.45 -27.57 43.49
CA PRO A 57 19.01 -26.40 44.16
C PRO A 57 17.92 -25.38 44.57
N PRO A 58 18.17 -24.52 45.59
CA PRO A 58 17.12 -23.81 46.33
C PRO A 58 16.53 -22.56 45.64
N PRO A 59 15.33 -22.09 46.09
CA PRO A 59 14.54 -21.11 45.36
C PRO A 59 15.00 -19.65 45.53
N VAL A 60 15.03 -18.91 44.41
CA VAL A 60 15.29 -17.46 44.38
C VAL A 60 14.00 -16.69 44.61
N SER A 61 13.90 -16.00 45.74
CA SER A 61 12.74 -15.15 46.08
C SER A 61 12.85 -13.77 45.41
N VAL A 62 12.03 -13.55 44.38
CA VAL A 62 11.92 -12.25 43.70
C VAL A 62 11.05 -11.31 44.53
N THR A 63 11.68 -10.44 45.32
CA THR A 63 10.99 -9.40 46.08
C THR A 63 10.69 -8.17 45.21
N SER A 64 9.42 -7.77 45.14
CA SER A 64 8.98 -6.58 44.41
C SER A 64 9.21 -5.29 45.21
N PRO A 65 9.55 -4.15 44.56
CA PRO A 65 9.91 -2.92 45.25
C PRO A 65 8.67 -2.16 45.81
N PRO A 66 8.83 -1.39 46.91
CA PRO A 66 7.71 -0.90 47.70
C PRO A 66 6.94 0.28 47.08
N ALA A 67 5.61 0.20 47.15
CA ALA A 67 4.69 1.25 46.70
C ALA A 67 4.80 2.51 47.58
N ARG A 68 5.22 3.62 46.97
CA ARG A 68 5.44 4.90 47.67
C ARG A 68 4.12 5.68 47.79
N LYS A 69 3.44 5.55 48.94
CA LYS A 69 2.26 6.36 49.29
C LYS A 69 2.56 7.86 49.13
N ARG A 70 1.75 8.56 48.34
CA ARG A 70 1.58 10.03 48.42
C ARG A 70 0.12 10.30 48.78
N ALA A 71 -0.09 11.21 49.73
CA ALA A 71 -1.40 11.52 50.28
C ALA A 71 -2.26 12.27 49.26
N LEU A 72 -3.58 12.22 49.48
CA LEU A 72 -4.56 13.00 48.73
C LEU A 72 -4.50 14.46 49.20
N GLU A 73 -4.42 15.39 48.25
CA GLU A 73 -4.86 16.78 48.42
C GLU A 73 -5.84 17.09 47.28
N GLU A 74 -6.83 17.93 47.58
CA GLU A 74 -8.10 17.97 46.85
C GLU A 74 -8.01 18.66 45.48
N SER A 75 -8.83 18.17 44.55
CA SER A 75 -8.80 18.51 43.14
C SER A 75 -9.40 19.89 42.83
N THR A 76 -8.56 20.91 42.70
CA THR A 76 -8.89 22.11 41.90
C THR A 76 -8.36 21.92 40.48
N VAL A 77 -9.25 21.90 39.49
CA VAL A 77 -8.92 21.67 38.07
C VAL A 77 -8.28 22.93 37.46
N THR A 78 -6.97 23.11 37.65
CA THR A 78 -6.18 24.01 36.78
C THR A 78 -5.87 23.30 35.46
N PRO A 79 -6.04 23.95 34.29
CA PRO A 79 -5.73 23.34 33.00
C PRO A 79 -4.30 22.82 32.94
N ILE A 80 -4.10 21.65 32.33
CA ILE A 80 -2.78 21.08 32.09
C ILE A 80 -2.02 22.03 31.16
N GLN A 81 -1.14 22.86 31.74
CA GLN A 81 -0.09 23.54 31.01
C GLN A 81 0.89 22.46 30.52
N GLN A 82 0.56 21.84 29.38
CA GLN A 82 1.52 21.04 28.63
C GLN A 82 2.72 21.95 28.36
N LYS A 83 3.89 21.57 28.86
CA LYS A 83 5.12 22.30 28.60
C LYS A 83 5.44 22.19 27.11
N ILE A 84 5.09 23.25 26.37
CA ILE A 84 5.27 23.34 24.93
C ILE A 84 6.76 23.21 24.60
N GLY A 85 7.10 22.10 23.95
CA GLY A 85 8.42 21.83 23.38
C GLY A 85 9.42 21.10 24.31
N PRO A 86 10.28 20.22 23.76
CA PRO A 86 11.36 19.59 24.50
C PRO A 86 12.37 20.63 25.01
N PRO A 87 13.03 20.39 26.16
CA PRO A 87 13.79 21.41 26.89
C PRO A 87 14.75 22.21 26.01
N VAL A 88 14.67 23.53 26.14
CA VAL A 88 15.58 24.48 25.48
C VAL A 88 16.97 24.33 26.12
N LEU A 89 17.87 23.65 25.41
CA LEU A 89 19.27 23.56 25.79
C LEU A 89 19.91 24.96 25.80
N LYS A 90 20.73 25.24 26.82
CA LYS A 90 21.45 26.52 26.96
C LYS A 90 22.35 26.76 25.73
N ARG A 91 22.60 28.02 25.37
CA ARG A 91 23.45 28.39 24.20
C ARG A 91 24.81 27.68 24.18
N SER A 92 25.42 27.43 25.34
CA SER A 92 26.69 26.70 25.49
C SER A 92 26.61 25.19 25.20
N SER A 93 25.42 24.59 25.20
CA SER A 93 25.19 23.23 24.72
C SER A 93 25.02 23.20 23.20
N LEU A 94 24.40 24.24 22.61
CA LEU A 94 24.25 24.36 21.15
C LEU A 94 25.59 24.56 20.43
N SER A 95 26.54 25.30 21.03
CA SER A 95 27.90 25.39 20.48
C SER A 95 28.59 24.02 20.50
N LYS A 96 28.62 23.30 21.63
CA LYS A 96 29.18 21.95 21.72
C LYS A 96 28.58 20.95 20.74
N LEU A 97 27.28 21.05 20.43
CA LEU A 97 26.61 20.24 19.42
C LEU A 97 27.10 20.56 18.00
N ALA A 98 27.10 21.84 17.63
CA ALA A 98 27.60 22.29 16.33
C ALA A 98 29.11 22.01 16.17
N ASP A 99 29.87 22.11 17.26
CA ASP A 99 31.29 21.79 17.30
C ASP A 99 31.54 20.28 17.20
N GLY A 100 30.70 19.42 17.80
CA GLY A 100 30.78 17.97 17.60
C GLY A 100 30.48 17.53 16.16
N PHE A 101 29.47 18.15 15.52
CA PHE A 101 29.22 17.94 14.08
C PHE A 101 30.38 18.47 13.24
N ARG A 102 30.92 19.64 13.59
CA ARG A 102 32.14 20.18 12.96
C ARG A 102 33.31 19.22 13.14
N THR A 103 33.62 18.69 14.31
CA THR A 103 34.76 17.77 14.48
C THR A 103 34.58 16.50 13.64
N ALA A 104 33.35 15.99 13.51
CA ALA A 104 33.05 14.88 12.60
C ALA A 104 33.28 15.23 11.11
N ALA A 105 33.15 16.50 10.71
CA ALA A 105 33.41 16.99 9.36
C ALA A 105 34.86 17.45 9.11
N TYR A 106 35.48 18.14 10.08
CA TYR A 106 36.80 18.80 9.99
C TYR A 106 37.98 17.84 10.13
N LEU A 107 37.79 16.63 10.70
CA LEU A 107 38.82 15.60 10.76
C LEU A 107 39.29 15.08 9.38
N ASN A 108 38.82 15.65 8.26
CA ASN A 108 39.15 15.25 6.90
C ASN A 108 39.12 16.43 5.88
N ASN A 109 39.46 17.65 6.28
CA ASN A 109 39.62 18.78 5.35
C ASN A 109 41.08 18.99 4.88
N GLU A 110 42.00 18.10 5.25
CA GLU A 110 43.35 18.05 4.69
C GLU A 110 43.39 17.03 3.54
N SER A 111 43.60 17.52 2.31
CA SER A 111 43.75 16.77 1.04
C SER A 111 42.58 15.87 0.61
N GLU A 112 42.13 16.04 -0.63
CA GLU A 112 41.20 15.10 -1.27
C GLU A 112 41.98 13.83 -1.68
N ASN A 113 41.70 12.69 -1.02
CA ASN A 113 42.39 11.37 -1.04
C ASN A 113 43.62 11.29 -0.11
N ASP A 114 43.98 10.17 0.55
CA ASP A 114 43.39 8.81 0.72
C ASP A 114 43.54 8.42 2.22
N ASP A 115 42.75 7.53 2.84
CA ASP A 115 41.54 6.83 2.38
C ASP A 115 40.38 6.99 3.40
N ASP A 116 39.21 7.14 2.81
CA ASP A 116 37.83 7.39 3.26
C ASP A 116 37.34 7.02 4.68
N PRO A 117 37.20 8.03 5.56
CA PRO A 117 36.26 7.98 6.69
C PRO A 117 34.90 8.63 6.33
N PHE A 118 33.98 7.86 5.72
CA PHE A 118 32.51 8.07 5.57
C PHE A 118 31.92 8.76 4.31
N GLY A 119 32.72 9.00 3.27
CA GLY A 119 32.28 9.10 1.87
C GLY A 119 32.03 7.74 1.18
N LEU A 120 32.56 6.68 1.78
CA LEU A 120 32.55 5.25 1.47
C LEU A 120 32.69 4.83 -0.01
N SER A 121 33.88 5.06 -0.55
CA SER A 121 34.49 4.23 -1.61
C SER A 121 35.66 3.40 -1.05
N PHE A 122 35.39 2.24 -0.46
CA PHE A 122 36.45 1.30 -0.07
C PHE A 122 37.01 0.55 -1.28
N ARG A 123 38.33 0.56 -1.50
CA ARG A 123 39.00 -0.24 -2.54
C ARG A 123 39.23 -1.68 -2.08
N ASN A 124 38.29 -2.57 -2.37
CA ASN A 124 38.57 -4.01 -2.38
C ASN A 124 39.14 -4.43 -3.74
N GLU A 125 40.46 -4.25 -3.95
CA GLU A 125 41.14 -4.72 -5.17
C GLU A 125 41.00 -6.24 -5.40
N GLN A 126 40.73 -7.02 -4.34
CA GLN A 126 40.46 -8.46 -4.45
C GLN A 126 39.07 -8.81 -5.01
N VAL A 127 38.09 -7.89 -4.99
CA VAL A 127 36.75 -8.13 -5.56
C VAL A 127 36.70 -7.79 -7.06
N LEU A 128 37.49 -6.81 -7.52
CA LEU A 128 37.60 -6.46 -8.94
C LEU A 128 38.25 -7.55 -9.82
N MET A 129 38.84 -8.59 -9.21
CA MET A 129 39.47 -9.72 -9.90
C MET A 129 38.69 -11.04 -9.76
N SER A 130 37.60 -11.08 -8.98
CA SER A 130 36.86 -12.33 -8.72
C SER A 130 35.82 -12.64 -9.80
N LYS A 131 36.32 -13.18 -10.91
CA LYS A 131 35.61 -14.02 -11.91
C LYS A 131 34.46 -13.34 -12.67
N CYS A 132 34.60 -13.31 -14.00
CA CYS A 132 33.43 -13.32 -14.89
C CYS A 132 32.47 -14.43 -14.44
N ALA A 133 31.22 -14.06 -14.14
CA ALA A 133 30.14 -15.03 -14.10
C ALA A 133 30.15 -15.83 -15.41
N PRO A 134 29.89 -17.15 -15.39
CA PRO A 134 29.81 -17.93 -16.62
C PRO A 134 28.79 -17.25 -17.54
N ALA A 135 29.16 -17.10 -18.82
CA ALA A 135 28.26 -16.52 -19.81
C ALA A 135 26.91 -17.24 -19.73
N PRO A 136 25.77 -16.49 -19.75
CA PRO A 136 24.46 -17.11 -19.59
C PRO A 136 24.34 -18.25 -20.61
N GLU A 137 23.84 -19.40 -20.15
CA GLU A 137 23.62 -20.56 -21.00
C GLU A 137 22.95 -20.12 -22.29
N LYS A 138 23.41 -20.62 -23.45
CA LYS A 138 22.85 -20.26 -24.76
C LYS A 138 21.38 -20.68 -24.83
N ARG A 139 20.52 -19.78 -24.38
CA ARG A 139 19.06 -19.86 -24.49
C ARG A 139 18.69 -19.93 -25.97
N PRO A 140 17.60 -20.63 -26.33
CA PRO A 140 17.24 -20.87 -27.72
C PRO A 140 17.14 -19.56 -28.51
N GLU A 141 17.74 -19.54 -29.70
CA GLU A 141 17.80 -18.41 -30.62
C GLU A 141 16.39 -17.93 -30.96
N THR A 142 15.91 -16.97 -30.18
CA THR A 142 14.63 -16.31 -30.37
C THR A 142 14.87 -15.14 -31.32
N LEU A 143 14.07 -15.06 -32.38
CA LEU A 143 14.17 -14.01 -33.40
C LEU A 143 14.04 -12.64 -32.74
N THR A 144 15.17 -11.93 -32.60
CA THR A 144 15.24 -10.65 -31.90
C THR A 144 14.51 -9.56 -32.68
N LEU A 145 13.47 -9.00 -32.07
CA LEU A 145 12.84 -7.77 -32.55
C LEU A 145 13.65 -6.58 -32.05
N ASP A 146 13.66 -5.49 -32.82
CA ASP A 146 14.25 -4.23 -32.37
C ASP A 146 13.31 -3.56 -31.33
N PRO A 147 13.78 -3.24 -30.11
CA PRO A 147 12.97 -2.55 -29.09
C PRO A 147 12.32 -1.26 -29.57
N SER A 148 12.93 -0.57 -30.54
CA SER A 148 12.38 0.66 -31.13
C SER A 148 10.98 0.44 -31.72
N LYS A 149 10.68 -0.80 -32.15
CA LYS A 149 9.43 -1.23 -32.79
C LYS A 149 8.39 -1.77 -31.81
N CYS A 150 8.66 -1.73 -30.50
CA CYS A 150 7.67 -2.10 -29.48
C CYS A 150 6.46 -1.16 -29.52
N LEU A 151 6.71 0.14 -29.72
CA LEU A 151 5.72 1.15 -30.05
C LEU A 151 5.93 1.61 -31.52
N PRO A 152 4.95 2.26 -32.16
CA PRO A 152 5.21 3.03 -33.37
C PRO A 152 6.30 4.08 -33.11
N GLU A 153 7.16 4.34 -34.10
CA GLU A 153 8.39 5.13 -33.94
C GLU A 153 8.13 6.52 -33.32
N ARG A 154 7.11 7.23 -33.83
CA ARG A 154 6.63 8.50 -33.29
C ARG A 154 6.23 8.42 -31.81
N ASP A 155 5.57 7.35 -31.39
CA ASP A 155 5.13 7.18 -30.01
C ASP A 155 6.31 6.84 -29.09
N MET A 156 7.28 6.06 -29.58
CA MET A 156 8.54 5.80 -28.89
C MET A 156 9.37 7.08 -28.70
N GLU A 157 9.46 7.94 -29.71
CA GLU A 157 10.10 9.26 -29.61
C GLU A 157 9.42 10.17 -28.59
N MET A 158 8.08 10.27 -28.63
CA MET A 158 7.31 11.04 -27.65
C MET A 158 7.50 10.50 -26.23
N TYR A 159 7.48 9.18 -26.04
CA TYR A 159 7.76 8.53 -24.76
C TYR A 159 9.15 8.88 -24.23
N ARG A 160 10.20 8.72 -25.06
CA ARG A 160 11.58 9.08 -24.70
C ARG A 160 11.71 10.55 -24.31
N LYS A 161 11.06 11.45 -25.04
CA LYS A 161 11.06 12.89 -24.74
C LYS A 161 10.39 13.22 -23.41
N ILE A 162 9.25 12.59 -23.10
CA ILE A 162 8.53 12.79 -21.82
C ILE A 162 9.36 12.25 -20.65
N LYS A 163 9.97 11.07 -20.81
CA LYS A 163 10.76 10.42 -19.76
C LYS A 163 12.22 10.88 -19.68
N LYS A 164 12.67 11.75 -20.58
CA LYS A 164 14.07 12.18 -20.73
C LYS A 164 15.02 10.98 -20.84
N LEU A 165 14.63 10.01 -21.67
CA LEU A 165 15.33 8.73 -21.83
C LEU A 165 16.28 8.75 -23.03
N ASP A 166 17.58 8.81 -22.76
CA ASP A 166 18.62 8.77 -23.79
C ASP A 166 18.76 7.37 -24.40
N LYS A 167 18.98 6.35 -23.54
CA LYS A 167 19.11 4.93 -23.91
C LYS A 167 18.41 4.04 -22.89
N PHE A 168 17.85 2.92 -23.35
CA PHE A 168 17.47 1.79 -22.50
C PHE A 168 18.70 1.12 -21.88
N TYR A 169 18.56 0.54 -20.69
CA TYR A 169 19.54 -0.42 -20.17
C TYR A 169 19.53 -1.69 -21.03
N ASP A 170 20.66 -2.40 -21.09
CA ASP A 170 20.81 -3.54 -22.00
C ASP A 170 19.80 -4.67 -21.69
N TRP A 171 19.47 -4.87 -20.40
CA TRP A 171 18.41 -5.79 -19.96
C TRP A 171 17.01 -5.33 -20.40
N GLN A 172 16.74 -4.02 -20.42
CA GLN A 172 15.47 -3.48 -20.89
C GLN A 172 15.34 -3.66 -22.40
N GLN A 173 16.44 -3.47 -23.13
CA GLN A 173 16.54 -3.76 -24.55
C GLN A 173 16.32 -5.26 -24.83
N GLU A 174 16.98 -6.17 -24.10
CA GLU A 174 16.73 -7.62 -24.23
C GLU A 174 15.25 -7.96 -23.97
N CYS A 175 14.69 -7.47 -22.86
CA CYS A 175 13.30 -7.73 -22.46
C CYS A 175 12.29 -7.22 -23.51
N LEU A 176 12.46 -5.99 -24.02
CA LEU A 176 11.62 -5.43 -25.09
C LEU A 176 11.89 -6.02 -26.48
N SER A 177 12.95 -6.83 -26.65
CA SER A 177 13.22 -7.62 -27.85
C SER A 177 12.58 -9.00 -27.82
N ASP A 178 12.16 -9.49 -26.64
CA ASP A 178 11.61 -10.83 -26.46
C ASP A 178 10.22 -10.93 -27.11
N LYS A 179 10.17 -11.71 -28.20
CA LYS A 179 8.94 -11.92 -28.96
C LYS A 179 7.81 -12.51 -28.10
N ARG A 180 8.09 -13.33 -27.09
CA ARG A 180 7.07 -13.91 -26.19
C ARG A 180 6.33 -12.82 -25.42
N LEU A 181 7.09 -11.86 -24.88
CA LEU A 181 6.56 -10.69 -24.20
C LEU A 181 5.68 -9.84 -25.13
N LEU A 182 6.14 -9.61 -26.37
CA LEU A 182 5.41 -8.80 -27.35
C LEU A 182 4.20 -9.51 -27.96
N ASP A 183 4.24 -10.84 -28.10
CA ASP A 183 3.12 -11.63 -28.62
C ASP A 183 2.01 -11.82 -27.56
N GLY A 184 2.33 -11.64 -26.27
CA GLY A 184 1.35 -11.55 -25.18
C GLY A 184 1.44 -12.65 -24.12
N GLU A 185 2.52 -13.43 -24.08
CA GLU A 185 2.73 -14.42 -23.02
C GLU A 185 2.91 -13.75 -21.65
N ASN A 186 2.37 -14.39 -20.59
CA ASN A 186 2.50 -13.89 -19.24
C ASN A 186 3.98 -13.88 -18.80
N CYS A 187 4.37 -12.86 -18.04
CA CYS A 187 5.77 -12.66 -17.66
C CYS A 187 5.93 -12.28 -16.18
N ILE A 188 6.95 -12.83 -15.53
CA ILE A 188 7.42 -12.40 -14.20
C ILE A 188 8.78 -11.72 -14.37
N LEU A 189 8.84 -10.42 -14.04
CA LEU A 189 10.05 -9.60 -14.00
C LEU A 189 10.60 -9.57 -12.57
N SER A 190 11.53 -10.49 -12.26
CA SER A 190 12.22 -10.57 -10.97
C SER A 190 13.58 -9.86 -11.05
N LEU A 191 13.62 -8.57 -10.67
CA LEU A 191 14.86 -7.78 -10.66
C LEU A 191 14.97 -6.96 -9.36
N PRO A 192 16.18 -6.59 -8.89
CA PRO A 192 16.36 -5.71 -7.74
C PRO A 192 15.53 -4.41 -7.77
N THR A 193 15.36 -3.81 -6.59
CA THR A 193 14.79 -2.47 -6.45
C THR A 193 15.74 -1.42 -7.05
N GLY A 194 15.18 -0.50 -7.83
CA GLY A 194 15.96 0.47 -8.61
C GLY A 194 16.47 -0.01 -9.98
N ALA A 195 16.24 -1.28 -10.37
CA ALA A 195 16.69 -1.81 -11.68
C ALA A 195 16.04 -1.15 -12.91
N GLY A 196 14.93 -0.43 -12.74
CA GLY A 196 14.18 0.22 -13.83
C GLY A 196 12.98 -0.57 -14.37
N LYS A 197 12.39 -1.47 -13.55
CA LYS A 197 11.24 -2.33 -13.92
C LYS A 197 10.04 -1.55 -14.47
N THR A 198 9.64 -0.47 -13.80
CA THR A 198 8.44 0.32 -14.11
C THR A 198 8.40 0.83 -15.56
N LEU A 199 9.56 1.14 -16.15
CA LEU A 199 9.65 1.59 -17.55
C LEU A 199 9.18 0.50 -18.54
N ILE A 200 9.43 -0.78 -18.26
CA ILE A 200 8.94 -1.89 -19.09
C ILE A 200 7.41 -1.96 -19.03
N ALA A 201 6.83 -1.89 -17.83
CA ALA A 201 5.38 -1.83 -17.66
C ALA A 201 4.74 -0.65 -18.41
N GLU A 202 5.33 0.55 -18.31
CA GLU A 202 4.83 1.74 -19.02
C GLU A 202 4.83 1.55 -20.55
N VAL A 203 5.92 1.03 -21.13
CA VAL A 203 6.01 0.77 -22.57
C VAL A 203 5.02 -0.33 -23.01
N LEU A 204 4.86 -1.40 -22.22
CA LEU A 204 3.92 -2.48 -22.52
C LEU A 204 2.45 -2.03 -22.44
N MET A 205 2.07 -1.24 -21.43
CA MET A 205 0.73 -0.67 -21.33
C MET A 205 0.43 0.30 -22.48
N LEU A 206 1.38 1.16 -22.85
CA LEU A 206 1.24 2.03 -24.03
C LEU A 206 1.09 1.21 -25.31
N ARG A 207 1.80 0.09 -25.46
CA ARG A 207 1.66 -0.81 -26.61
C ARG A 207 0.28 -1.45 -26.66
N GLU A 208 -0.23 -1.94 -25.53
CA GLU A 208 -1.58 -2.51 -25.47
C GLU A 208 -2.64 -1.46 -25.85
N ALA A 209 -2.49 -0.23 -25.35
CA ALA A 209 -3.43 0.85 -25.61
C ALA A 209 -3.37 1.43 -27.03
N ILE A 210 -2.17 1.61 -27.60
CA ILE A 210 -1.98 2.23 -28.92
C ILE A 210 -2.13 1.19 -30.05
N VAL A 211 -1.44 0.05 -29.93
CA VAL A 211 -1.30 -0.94 -31.01
C VAL A 211 -2.47 -1.93 -31.01
N ARG A 212 -2.84 -2.47 -29.83
CA ARG A 212 -3.93 -3.44 -29.69
C ARG A 212 -5.29 -2.80 -29.36
N LYS A 213 -5.30 -1.52 -28.95
CA LYS A 213 -6.51 -0.76 -28.58
C LYS A 213 -7.36 -1.41 -27.48
N ARG A 214 -6.70 -2.05 -26.50
CA ARG A 214 -7.34 -2.64 -25.32
C ARG A 214 -6.84 -1.94 -24.06
N ASN A 215 -7.72 -1.88 -23.05
CA ASN A 215 -7.41 -1.28 -21.75
C ASN A 215 -6.30 -2.05 -21.03
N ALA A 216 -5.59 -1.36 -20.15
CA ALA A 216 -4.63 -1.97 -19.23
C ALA A 216 -4.98 -1.65 -17.77
N ILE A 217 -4.63 -2.54 -16.84
CA ILE A 217 -4.73 -2.30 -15.40
C ILE A 217 -3.31 -2.34 -14.82
N LEU A 218 -2.91 -1.31 -14.09
CA LEU A 218 -1.73 -1.28 -13.24
C LEU A 218 -2.15 -1.43 -11.78
N VAL A 219 -1.90 -2.60 -11.20
CA VAL A 219 -2.19 -2.92 -9.81
C VAL A 219 -0.98 -2.55 -8.95
N LEU A 220 -1.25 -1.82 -7.86
CA LEU A 220 -0.25 -1.26 -6.95
C LEU A 220 -0.65 -1.51 -5.48
N PRO A 221 0.30 -1.68 -4.56
CA PRO A 221 -0.02 -2.11 -3.20
C PRO A 221 -0.57 -1.00 -2.27
N TYR A 222 -0.45 0.28 -2.61
CA TYR A 222 -0.84 1.40 -1.72
C TYR A 222 -1.42 2.61 -2.47
N VAL A 223 -2.38 3.30 -1.85
CA VAL A 223 -2.99 4.54 -2.39
C VAL A 223 -1.95 5.62 -2.73
N ALA A 224 -0.89 5.75 -1.92
CA ALA A 224 0.16 6.74 -2.15
C ALA A 224 0.92 6.51 -3.47
N ILE A 225 1.31 5.26 -3.77
CA ILE A 225 2.04 4.95 -5.00
C ILE A 225 1.10 4.96 -6.23
N VAL A 226 -0.21 4.68 -6.06
CA VAL A 226 -1.23 4.94 -7.08
C VAL A 226 -1.26 6.44 -7.44
N GLN A 227 -1.38 7.33 -6.46
CA GLN A 227 -1.41 8.78 -6.71
C GLN A 227 -0.11 9.31 -7.33
N GLU A 228 1.04 8.75 -6.94
CA GLU A 228 2.32 9.03 -7.59
C GLU A 228 2.32 8.58 -9.06
N LYS A 229 1.83 7.37 -9.37
CA LYS A 229 1.75 6.87 -10.76
C LYS A 229 0.75 7.67 -11.59
N ILE A 230 -0.43 8.02 -11.07
CA ILE A 230 -1.38 8.92 -11.75
C ILE A 230 -0.68 10.22 -12.15
N SER A 231 0.01 10.87 -11.20
CA SER A 231 0.74 12.12 -11.45
C SER A 231 1.85 11.95 -12.50
N ALA A 232 2.56 10.82 -12.48
CA ALA A 232 3.65 10.51 -13.41
C ALA A 232 3.19 10.05 -14.81
N LEU A 233 1.94 9.58 -14.94
CA LEU A 233 1.34 9.10 -16.18
C LEU A 233 0.41 10.14 -16.81
N ALA A 234 -0.08 11.15 -16.08
CA ALA A 234 -0.96 12.19 -16.61
C ALA A 234 -0.49 12.84 -17.95
N PRO A 235 0.81 13.09 -18.21
CA PRO A 235 1.27 13.58 -19.51
C PRO A 235 0.97 12.65 -20.70
N PHE A 236 0.68 11.38 -20.46
CA PHE A 236 0.37 10.40 -21.49
C PHE A 236 -1.03 10.58 -22.09
N GLU A 237 -1.97 11.18 -21.37
CA GLU A 237 -3.35 11.40 -21.87
C GLU A 237 -3.37 12.31 -23.11
N ASP A 238 -2.59 13.39 -23.06
CA ASP A 238 -2.49 14.36 -24.16
C ASP A 238 -1.48 13.90 -25.21
N ALA A 239 -0.40 13.20 -24.81
CA ALA A 239 0.63 12.73 -25.74
C ALA A 239 0.19 11.55 -26.63
N PHE A 240 -0.58 10.61 -26.08
CA PHE A 240 -0.97 9.36 -26.77
C PHE A 240 -2.48 9.22 -26.98
N GLY A 241 -3.30 10.15 -26.49
CA GLY A 241 -4.75 10.10 -26.66
C GLY A 241 -5.45 9.00 -25.86
N ILE A 242 -4.85 8.58 -24.75
CA ILE A 242 -5.42 7.62 -23.79
C ILE A 242 -6.10 8.33 -22.61
N ASN A 243 -6.71 7.57 -21.70
CA ASN A 243 -7.18 8.04 -20.40
C ASN A 243 -6.38 7.35 -19.28
N ILE A 244 -6.05 8.07 -18.22
CA ILE A 244 -5.36 7.56 -17.02
C ILE A 244 -6.32 7.68 -15.83
N GLU A 245 -6.85 6.55 -15.34
CA GLU A 245 -7.96 6.56 -14.38
C GLU A 245 -7.55 6.06 -12.98
N GLU A 246 -7.85 6.83 -11.93
CA GLU A 246 -7.50 6.49 -10.53
C GLU A 246 -8.57 5.62 -9.85
N TYR A 247 -8.16 4.42 -9.43
CA TYR A 247 -8.99 3.44 -8.75
C TYR A 247 -8.40 3.14 -7.35
N ALA A 248 -8.51 4.11 -6.43
CA ALA A 248 -7.96 4.02 -5.08
C ALA A 248 -8.83 4.77 -4.05
N SER A 249 -8.84 4.33 -2.79
CA SER A 249 -9.62 4.96 -1.70
C SER A 249 -11.10 5.14 -2.09
N ASN A 250 -11.67 6.34 -2.03
CA ASN A 250 -13.06 6.61 -2.46
C ASN A 250 -13.23 6.80 -3.98
N LYS A 251 -12.14 6.82 -4.77
CA LYS A 251 -12.17 6.95 -6.23
C LYS A 251 -12.35 5.60 -6.95
N GLY A 252 -12.54 5.68 -8.27
CA GLY A 252 -12.88 4.56 -9.16
C GLY A 252 -14.39 4.31 -9.21
N ARG A 253 -14.95 4.20 -10.42
CA ARG A 253 -16.38 3.92 -10.66
C ARG A 253 -16.61 2.46 -11.04
N PHE A 254 -17.72 1.90 -10.58
CA PHE A 254 -18.12 0.52 -10.82
C PHE A 254 -19.62 0.51 -11.22
N PRO A 255 -19.97 0.20 -12.49
CA PRO A 255 -19.07 -0.12 -13.60
C PRO A 255 -18.17 1.06 -14.03
N PRO A 256 -17.02 0.78 -14.68
CA PRO A 256 -16.17 1.80 -15.29
C PRO A 256 -16.87 2.47 -16.48
N ILE A 257 -16.63 3.77 -16.69
CA ILE A 257 -17.25 4.57 -17.77
C ILE A 257 -16.87 3.98 -19.13
N LYS A 258 -17.85 3.82 -20.04
CA LYS A 258 -17.62 3.21 -21.35
C LYS A 258 -16.98 4.17 -22.35
N ARG A 259 -15.67 4.39 -22.21
CA ARG A 259 -14.87 5.17 -23.17
C ARG A 259 -14.97 4.58 -24.59
N ARG A 260 -15.38 5.43 -25.55
CA ARG A 260 -15.59 5.06 -26.97
C ARG A 260 -14.40 5.40 -27.88
N LYS A 261 -13.85 6.61 -27.72
CA LYS A 261 -12.81 7.18 -28.60
C LYS A 261 -11.38 6.95 -28.09
N ARG A 262 -11.23 6.68 -26.79
CA ARG A 262 -9.95 6.51 -26.08
C ARG A 262 -9.95 5.19 -25.30
N VAL A 263 -8.75 4.67 -25.08
CA VAL A 263 -8.47 3.49 -24.25
C VAL A 263 -8.07 3.97 -22.85
N SER A 264 -8.48 3.24 -21.81
CA SER A 264 -8.13 3.56 -20.42
C SER A 264 -7.00 2.69 -19.89
N VAL A 265 -6.06 3.32 -19.18
CA VAL A 265 -5.12 2.66 -18.28
C VAL A 265 -5.60 2.94 -16.86
N TYR A 266 -6.11 1.91 -16.20
CA TYR A 266 -6.61 1.98 -14.83
C TYR A 266 -5.44 1.79 -13.85
N VAL A 267 -5.19 2.77 -12.98
CA VAL A 267 -4.16 2.66 -11.94
C VAL A 267 -4.86 2.45 -10.61
N ALA A 268 -4.70 1.26 -10.03
CA ALA A 268 -5.58 0.74 -9.00
C ALA A 268 -4.84 0.17 -7.78
N THR A 269 -5.45 0.24 -6.60
CA THR A 269 -5.03 -0.63 -5.48
C THR A 269 -5.48 -2.06 -5.71
N ILE A 270 -4.89 -3.03 -5.00
CA ILE A 270 -5.24 -4.46 -5.09
C ILE A 270 -6.76 -4.68 -4.97
N GLU A 271 -7.38 -4.06 -3.97
CA GLU A 271 -8.79 -4.20 -3.65
C GLU A 271 -9.68 -3.63 -4.77
N LYS A 272 -9.34 -2.43 -5.24
CA LYS A 272 -10.07 -1.75 -6.32
C LYS A 272 -9.88 -2.41 -7.68
N ALA A 273 -8.72 -3.00 -7.92
CA ALA A 273 -8.47 -3.79 -9.13
C ALA A 273 -9.30 -5.09 -9.12
N ASN A 274 -9.44 -5.74 -7.97
CA ASN A 274 -10.31 -6.91 -7.82
C ASN A 274 -11.79 -6.53 -8.08
N MET A 275 -12.27 -5.44 -7.49
CA MET A 275 -13.61 -4.89 -7.77
C MET A 275 -13.82 -4.53 -9.25
N LEU A 276 -12.78 -4.03 -9.93
CA LEU A 276 -12.83 -3.67 -11.35
C LEU A 276 -12.95 -4.93 -12.23
N ILE A 277 -12.15 -5.96 -11.96
CA ILE A 277 -12.26 -7.27 -12.63
C ILE A 277 -13.64 -7.88 -12.39
N ASN A 278 -14.14 -7.88 -11.15
CA ASN A 278 -15.48 -8.37 -10.81
C ASN A 278 -16.56 -7.63 -11.61
N SER A 279 -16.52 -6.30 -11.61
CA SER A 279 -17.47 -5.49 -12.36
C SER A 279 -17.39 -5.75 -13.87
N LEU A 280 -16.19 -5.92 -14.45
CA LEU A 280 -16.02 -6.21 -15.87
C LEU A 280 -16.50 -7.62 -16.25
N ILE A 281 -16.37 -8.61 -15.36
CA ILE A 281 -16.96 -9.94 -15.54
C ILE A 281 -18.49 -9.83 -15.52
N THR A 282 -19.07 -9.16 -14.51
CA THR A 282 -20.54 -8.96 -14.40
C THR A 282 -21.12 -8.28 -15.64
N GLN A 283 -20.39 -7.35 -16.26
CA GLN A 283 -20.82 -6.64 -17.46
C GLN A 283 -20.48 -7.35 -18.78
N GLY A 284 -19.78 -8.50 -18.74
CA GLY A 284 -19.32 -9.19 -19.94
C GLY A 284 -18.31 -8.39 -20.79
N GLN A 285 -17.49 -7.55 -20.15
CA GLN A 285 -16.53 -6.63 -20.78
C GLN A 285 -15.06 -6.89 -20.42
N LEU A 286 -14.75 -8.03 -19.79
CA LEU A 286 -13.37 -8.36 -19.38
C LEU A 286 -12.41 -8.49 -20.58
N ASP A 287 -12.92 -8.87 -21.75
CA ASP A 287 -12.21 -8.93 -23.03
C ASP A 287 -11.60 -7.59 -23.46
N ARG A 288 -12.16 -6.47 -22.99
CA ARG A 288 -11.64 -5.12 -23.22
C ARG A 288 -10.34 -4.85 -22.46
N VAL A 289 -10.00 -5.63 -21.44
CA VAL A 289 -8.72 -5.54 -20.71
C VAL A 289 -7.70 -6.47 -21.36
N GLY A 290 -6.75 -5.87 -22.07
CA GLY A 290 -5.70 -6.60 -22.78
C GLY A 290 -4.46 -6.88 -21.93
N MET A 291 -4.30 -6.21 -20.79
CA MET A 291 -3.14 -6.35 -19.93
C MET A 291 -3.44 -6.05 -18.46
N VAL A 292 -2.88 -6.86 -17.56
CA VAL A 292 -2.81 -6.61 -16.11
C VAL A 292 -1.35 -6.61 -15.68
N VAL A 293 -0.83 -5.46 -15.28
CA VAL A 293 0.48 -5.32 -14.65
C VAL A 293 0.30 -5.32 -13.14
N VAL A 294 1.05 -6.14 -12.42
CA VAL A 294 1.12 -6.12 -10.95
C VAL A 294 2.51 -5.67 -10.53
N ASP A 295 2.63 -4.51 -9.90
CA ASP A 295 3.88 -4.13 -9.22
C ASP A 295 3.92 -4.74 -7.81
N GLU A 296 5.13 -5.05 -7.34
CA GLU A 296 5.39 -5.80 -6.10
C GLU A 296 4.60 -7.13 -6.00
N LEU A 297 4.72 -8.00 -7.01
CA LEU A 297 4.02 -9.30 -7.10
C LEU A 297 4.16 -10.18 -5.83
N HIS A 298 5.25 -10.06 -5.07
CA HIS A 298 5.44 -10.78 -3.80
C HIS A 298 4.32 -10.52 -2.77
N MET A 299 3.56 -9.43 -2.91
CA MET A 299 2.39 -9.10 -2.10
C MET A 299 1.26 -10.13 -2.19
N ILE A 300 1.29 -11.07 -3.15
CA ILE A 300 0.36 -12.21 -3.20
C ILE A 300 0.45 -13.13 -1.96
N GLY A 301 1.57 -13.06 -1.21
CA GLY A 301 1.73 -13.69 0.10
C GLY A 301 1.45 -12.79 1.33
N ASP A 302 0.94 -11.56 1.14
CA ASP A 302 0.67 -10.59 2.23
C ASP A 302 -0.76 -10.76 2.82
N GLY A 303 -1.04 -11.96 3.37
CA GLY A 303 -2.28 -12.27 4.09
C GLY A 303 -3.55 -11.88 3.33
N GLY A 304 -4.49 -11.19 3.99
CA GLY A 304 -5.78 -10.82 3.39
C GLY A 304 -5.67 -10.00 2.08
N ARG A 305 -4.67 -9.11 1.95
CA ARG A 305 -4.45 -8.40 0.68
C ARG A 305 -3.84 -9.30 -0.39
N GLY A 306 -2.95 -10.21 0.02
CA GLY A 306 -2.44 -11.27 -0.85
C GLY A 306 -3.55 -12.16 -1.39
N ALA A 307 -4.54 -12.50 -0.56
CA ALA A 307 -5.71 -13.29 -0.97
C ALA A 307 -6.48 -12.57 -2.07
N ILE A 308 -6.84 -11.30 -1.88
CA ILE A 308 -7.54 -10.49 -2.88
C ILE A 308 -6.75 -10.38 -4.20
N LEU A 309 -5.42 -10.24 -4.14
CA LEU A 309 -4.56 -10.23 -5.32
C LEU A 309 -4.54 -11.59 -6.04
N GLU A 310 -4.52 -12.69 -5.29
CA GLU A 310 -4.57 -14.05 -5.83
C GLU A 310 -5.92 -14.33 -6.50
N GLN A 311 -7.04 -13.93 -5.87
CA GLN A 311 -8.39 -14.01 -6.45
C GLN A 311 -8.49 -13.24 -7.78
N LEU A 312 -8.00 -11.99 -7.81
CA LEU A 312 -7.96 -11.13 -8.99
C LEU A 312 -7.25 -11.85 -10.15
N LEU A 313 -6.05 -12.37 -9.89
CA LEU A 313 -5.22 -13.03 -10.90
C LEU A 313 -5.84 -14.35 -11.36
N ALA A 314 -6.39 -15.16 -10.45
CA ALA A 314 -7.07 -16.40 -10.79
C ALA A 314 -8.29 -16.17 -11.69
N LYS A 315 -9.15 -15.19 -11.36
CA LYS A 315 -10.30 -14.81 -12.19
C LYS A 315 -9.89 -14.26 -13.55
N PHE A 316 -8.85 -13.43 -13.61
CA PHE A 316 -8.35 -12.90 -14.89
C PHE A 316 -7.71 -13.99 -15.76
N LEU A 317 -7.00 -14.96 -15.19
CA LEU A 317 -6.50 -16.12 -15.92
C LEU A 317 -7.61 -17.08 -16.37
N TYR A 318 -8.71 -17.19 -15.61
CA TYR A 318 -9.81 -18.11 -15.91
C TYR A 318 -10.79 -17.60 -16.98
N LYS A 319 -11.10 -16.28 -17.00
CA LYS A 319 -12.05 -15.68 -17.97
C LYS A 319 -11.45 -14.61 -18.88
N GLY A 320 -10.26 -14.08 -18.58
CA GLY A 320 -9.62 -13.03 -19.37
C GLY A 320 -8.92 -13.55 -20.62
N THR A 321 -8.57 -12.63 -21.52
CA THR A 321 -7.81 -12.90 -22.76
C THR A 321 -6.62 -11.94 -22.92
N GLY A 322 -6.19 -11.35 -21.82
CA GLY A 322 -5.08 -10.40 -21.75
C GLY A 322 -3.83 -10.98 -21.10
N GLN A 323 -2.74 -10.23 -21.20
CA GLN A 323 -1.43 -10.58 -20.70
C GLN A 323 -1.25 -10.17 -19.24
N ILE A 324 -0.61 -11.00 -18.42
CA ILE A 324 -0.18 -10.65 -17.05
C ILE A 324 1.32 -10.35 -17.05
N VAL A 325 1.69 -9.20 -16.46
CA VAL A 325 3.10 -8.83 -16.21
C VAL A 325 3.26 -8.57 -14.72
N GLY A 326 3.82 -9.54 -13.98
CA GLY A 326 4.13 -9.39 -12.57
C GLY A 326 5.55 -8.89 -12.37
N MET A 327 5.73 -7.80 -11.62
CA MET A 327 7.04 -7.21 -11.31
C MET A 327 7.33 -7.37 -9.82
N SER A 328 8.56 -7.73 -9.45
CA SER A 328 8.96 -7.80 -8.04
C SER A 328 10.47 -7.59 -7.87
N ALA A 329 10.89 -7.36 -6.62
CA ALA A 329 12.22 -7.77 -6.15
C ALA A 329 12.43 -9.30 -6.31
N THR A 330 13.62 -9.79 -5.99
CA THR A 330 13.97 -11.22 -6.07
C THR A 330 12.98 -12.11 -5.32
N LEU A 331 12.48 -13.14 -5.99
CA LEU A 331 11.49 -14.10 -5.49
C LEU A 331 12.13 -15.48 -5.34
N PRO A 332 12.04 -16.15 -4.16
CA PRO A 332 12.72 -17.43 -3.93
C PRO A 332 12.02 -18.61 -4.62
N ASN A 333 10.71 -18.77 -4.45
CA ASN A 333 9.91 -19.86 -5.03
C ASN A 333 9.27 -19.43 -6.36
N ILE A 334 10.09 -18.92 -7.28
CA ILE A 334 9.61 -18.34 -8.53
C ILE A 334 8.94 -19.36 -9.47
N ASP A 335 9.26 -20.65 -9.35
CA ASP A 335 8.62 -21.71 -10.14
C ASP A 335 7.15 -21.96 -9.75
N ASP A 336 6.77 -21.85 -8.48
CA ASP A 336 5.37 -21.93 -8.04
C ASP A 336 4.54 -20.81 -8.73
N LEU A 337 5.07 -19.58 -8.68
CA LEU A 337 4.44 -18.39 -9.28
C LEU A 337 4.38 -18.48 -10.81
N LYS A 338 5.46 -18.98 -11.43
CA LYS A 338 5.55 -19.22 -12.88
C LYS A 338 4.51 -20.23 -13.35
N PHE A 339 4.30 -21.31 -12.58
CA PHE A 339 3.26 -22.30 -12.85
C PHE A 339 1.86 -21.69 -12.71
N ALA A 340 1.57 -21.07 -11.56
CA ALA A 340 0.27 -20.45 -11.28
C ALA A 340 -0.13 -19.42 -12.34
N LEU A 341 0.78 -18.49 -12.66
CA LEU A 341 0.55 -17.42 -13.64
C LEU A 341 0.71 -17.85 -15.10
N ARG A 342 1.08 -19.13 -15.37
CA ARG A 342 1.39 -19.65 -16.71
C ARG A 342 2.39 -18.77 -17.46
N ALA A 343 3.40 -18.29 -16.73
CA ALA A 343 4.31 -17.25 -17.18
C ALA A 343 5.68 -17.79 -17.55
N PHE A 344 6.45 -17.02 -18.32
CA PHE A 344 7.91 -17.15 -18.33
C PHE A 344 8.53 -16.14 -17.35
N VAL A 345 9.78 -16.39 -16.96
CA VAL A 345 10.53 -15.56 -16.02
C VAL A 345 11.62 -14.82 -16.77
N TYR A 346 11.71 -13.50 -16.54
CA TYR A 346 12.90 -12.71 -16.83
C TYR A 346 13.51 -12.24 -15.51
N SER A 347 14.79 -12.52 -15.30
CA SER A 347 15.50 -12.24 -14.04
C SER A 347 16.95 -11.87 -14.30
N THR A 348 17.43 -10.86 -13.58
CA THR A 348 18.82 -10.40 -13.59
C THR A 348 19.10 -9.58 -12.33
N ASN A 349 20.35 -9.63 -11.85
CA ASN A 349 20.81 -8.86 -10.69
C ASN A 349 21.20 -7.40 -11.05
N PHE A 350 20.96 -6.96 -12.29
CA PHE A 350 21.33 -5.62 -12.74
C PHE A 350 20.72 -4.51 -11.87
N ARG A 351 21.57 -3.55 -11.48
CA ARG A 351 21.18 -2.27 -10.89
C ARG A 351 22.01 -1.15 -11.53
N PRO A 352 21.39 -0.03 -11.97
CA PRO A 352 22.13 1.03 -12.68
C PRO A 352 23.01 1.89 -11.76
N VAL A 353 22.78 1.82 -10.45
CA VAL A 353 23.64 2.40 -9.41
C VAL A 353 23.93 1.29 -8.41
N GLU A 354 25.20 1.00 -8.16
CA GLU A 354 25.62 -0.03 -7.21
C GLU A 354 25.10 0.28 -5.80
N LEU A 355 24.71 -0.76 -5.06
CA LEU A 355 24.32 -0.67 -3.66
C LEU A 355 25.39 -1.34 -2.80
N THR A 356 26.04 -0.58 -1.91
CA THR A 356 26.96 -1.15 -0.92
C THR A 356 26.32 -1.16 0.46
N GLU A 357 26.27 -2.34 1.07
CA GLU A 357 25.62 -2.54 2.37
C GLU A 357 26.66 -2.63 3.50
N PHE A 358 26.37 -1.96 4.62
CA PHE A 358 27.22 -1.89 5.79
C PHE A 358 26.46 -2.12 7.09
N VAL A 359 27.16 -2.66 8.08
CA VAL A 359 26.71 -2.79 9.47
C VAL A 359 27.68 -2.07 10.39
N LYS A 360 27.16 -1.13 11.18
CA LYS A 360 27.89 -0.42 12.24
C LYS A 360 27.68 -1.14 13.57
N ILE A 361 28.75 -1.69 14.15
CA ILE A 361 28.73 -2.36 15.45
C ILE A 361 29.67 -1.58 16.38
N GLY A 362 29.10 -0.90 17.38
CA GLY A 362 29.88 0.05 18.19
C GLY A 362 30.40 1.20 17.33
N GLN A 363 31.71 1.23 17.08
CA GLN A 363 32.35 2.14 16.11
C GLN A 363 32.90 1.43 14.86
N THR A 364 32.90 0.10 14.81
CA THR A 364 33.45 -0.64 13.69
C THR A 364 32.41 -0.80 12.60
N MET A 365 32.75 -0.35 11.39
CA MET A 365 32.00 -0.57 10.16
C MET A 365 32.38 -1.92 9.57
N HIS A 366 31.38 -2.67 9.13
CA HIS A 366 31.56 -3.93 8.43
C HIS A 366 30.81 -3.87 7.09
N GLN A 367 31.42 -4.28 6.00
CA GLN A 367 30.75 -4.46 4.72
C GLN A 367 30.03 -5.81 4.71
N VAL A 368 28.79 -5.84 4.23
CA VAL A 368 28.02 -7.06 4.01
C VAL A 368 28.50 -7.71 2.70
N SER A 369 28.85 -8.99 2.74
CA SER A 369 29.15 -9.79 1.54
C SER A 369 27.88 -10.33 0.88
N GLU A 370 27.97 -10.80 -0.37
CA GLU A 370 26.83 -11.43 -1.07
C GLU A 370 26.25 -12.64 -0.29
N ASN A 371 27.07 -13.31 0.52
CA ASN A 371 26.67 -14.45 1.37
C ASN A 371 26.11 -14.02 2.74
N GLY A 372 26.02 -12.72 3.02
CA GLY A 372 25.57 -12.18 4.31
C GLY A 372 26.64 -12.21 5.43
N ASP A 373 27.91 -12.40 5.11
CA ASP A 373 29.01 -12.24 6.07
C ASP A 373 29.34 -10.75 6.30
N LEU A 374 29.77 -10.42 7.51
CA LEU A 374 30.20 -9.06 7.88
C LEU A 374 31.72 -8.99 7.92
N ASN A 375 32.32 -8.42 6.88
CA ASN A 375 33.75 -8.21 6.75
C ASN A 375 34.14 -6.85 7.33
N PRO A 376 35.13 -6.73 8.24
CA PRO A 376 35.57 -5.43 8.75
C PRO A 376 35.97 -4.47 7.61
N ALA A 377 35.40 -3.27 7.61
CA ALA A 377 35.64 -2.23 6.61
C ALA A 377 36.40 -1.01 7.18
N GLY A 378 36.48 -0.88 8.50
CA GLY A 378 37.24 0.18 9.19
C GLY A 378 36.52 0.71 10.43
N ASP A 379 37.17 1.59 11.18
CA ASP A 379 36.61 2.19 12.40
C ASP A 379 36.19 3.65 12.20
N LEU A 380 35.05 4.01 12.78
CA LEU A 380 34.60 5.39 12.94
C LEU A 380 35.44 6.10 14.01
N PRO A 381 35.82 7.38 13.81
CA PRO A 381 36.48 8.17 14.84
C PRO A 381 35.59 8.30 16.08
N THR A 382 36.18 8.66 17.21
CA THR A 382 35.45 8.72 18.48
C THR A 382 34.23 9.64 18.38
N ASN A 383 33.05 9.08 18.67
CA ASN A 383 31.80 9.84 18.71
C ASN A 383 31.81 10.85 19.88
N ASN A 384 32.26 12.06 19.60
CA ASN A 384 32.30 13.19 20.53
C ASN A 384 30.90 13.66 21.00
N LEU A 385 29.83 13.17 20.36
CA LEU A 385 28.43 13.46 20.68
C LEU A 385 27.74 12.33 21.45
N LYS A 386 28.47 11.32 21.97
CA LYS A 386 27.92 10.12 22.64
C LYS A 386 26.84 10.36 23.71
N SER A 387 26.79 11.54 24.34
CA SER A 387 25.76 11.90 25.34
C SER A 387 24.43 12.37 24.73
N THR A 388 24.42 12.86 23.49
CA THR A 388 23.24 13.39 22.80
C THR A 388 22.84 12.56 21.58
N ASP A 389 23.84 11.98 20.91
CA ASP A 389 23.72 11.08 19.77
C ASP A 389 24.53 9.80 20.07
N PRO A 390 24.00 8.89 20.91
CA PRO A 390 24.73 7.68 21.31
C PRO A 390 24.96 6.71 20.13
N ASP A 391 24.07 6.74 19.13
CA ASP A 391 24.12 5.85 17.97
C ASP A 391 25.14 6.31 16.91
N GLY A 392 25.54 7.59 16.93
CA GLY A 392 26.52 8.19 16.01
C GLY A 392 25.91 8.60 14.67
N ILE A 393 24.63 8.95 14.64
CA ILE A 393 23.88 9.27 13.41
C ILE A 393 24.47 10.51 12.72
N CYS A 394 24.80 11.56 13.47
CA CYS A 394 25.35 12.80 12.92
C CYS A 394 26.70 12.57 12.24
N GLN A 395 27.50 11.63 12.75
CA GLN A 395 28.78 11.24 12.17
C GLN A 395 28.61 10.56 10.80
N LEU A 396 27.59 9.71 10.65
CA LEU A 396 27.24 9.07 9.38
C LEU A 396 26.67 10.04 8.32
N LEU A 397 26.24 11.23 8.75
CA LEU A 397 25.66 12.28 7.90
C LEU A 397 26.65 13.41 7.56
N ALA A 398 27.71 13.60 8.36
CA ALA A 398 28.56 14.79 8.34
C ALA A 398 29.25 15.08 6.99
N LYS A 399 29.69 14.05 6.26
CA LYS A 399 30.27 14.18 4.91
C LYS A 399 29.25 14.16 3.77
N LEU A 400 28.00 13.77 4.04
CA LEU A 400 26.94 13.62 3.05
C LEU A 400 26.20 14.95 2.81
N ILE A 401 25.85 15.63 3.90
CA ILE A 401 25.04 16.85 3.91
C ILE A 401 25.97 18.07 3.78
N PRO A 402 25.65 19.11 2.98
CA PRO A 402 24.39 19.31 2.24
C PRO A 402 24.40 18.85 0.78
N LYS A 403 25.46 18.13 0.32
CA LYS A 403 25.63 17.74 -1.08
C LYS A 403 24.62 16.68 -1.54
N ASN A 404 24.31 15.72 -0.67
CA ASN A 404 23.41 14.60 -0.94
C ASN A 404 22.41 14.38 0.21
N SER A 405 21.40 13.54 -0.05
CA SER A 405 20.27 13.28 0.84
C SER A 405 20.34 11.91 1.54
N ALA A 406 19.74 11.81 2.73
CA ALA A 406 19.59 10.56 3.47
C ALA A 406 18.15 10.26 3.91
N VAL A 407 17.83 8.96 4.02
CA VAL A 407 16.66 8.47 4.76
C VAL A 407 17.14 7.64 5.94
N ILE A 408 16.54 7.88 7.11
CA ILE A 408 16.85 7.15 8.34
C ILE A 408 15.62 6.36 8.76
N PHE A 409 15.63 5.05 8.50
CA PHE A 409 14.60 4.14 9.01
C PHE A 409 14.75 3.98 10.52
N CYS A 410 13.70 4.38 11.25
CA CYS A 410 13.62 4.32 12.69
C CYS A 410 12.50 3.34 13.10
N PRO A 411 12.64 2.60 14.23
CA PRO A 411 11.69 1.54 14.56
C PRO A 411 10.24 1.98 14.79
N ASN A 412 10.01 3.21 15.23
CA ASN A 412 8.67 3.71 15.53
C ASN A 412 8.58 5.24 15.39
N LYS A 413 7.35 5.76 15.34
CA LYS A 413 6.99 7.18 15.12
C LYS A 413 7.76 8.12 16.05
N LYS A 414 7.64 7.90 17.36
CA LYS A 414 8.34 8.67 18.41
C LYS A 414 9.85 8.63 18.25
N ASN A 415 10.43 7.55 17.73
CA ASN A 415 11.86 7.51 17.43
C ASN A 415 12.23 8.36 16.21
N CYS A 416 11.41 8.36 15.14
CA CYS A 416 11.59 9.25 13.99
C CYS A 416 11.63 10.73 14.41
N GLU A 417 10.64 11.16 15.21
CA GLU A 417 10.54 12.54 15.71
C GLU A 417 11.77 12.93 16.54
N ASN A 418 12.15 12.10 17.51
CA ASN A 418 13.30 12.37 18.38
C ASN A 418 14.62 12.45 17.59
N VAL A 419 14.81 11.60 16.58
CA VAL A 419 16.00 11.58 15.72
C VAL A 419 16.02 12.80 14.79
N ALA A 420 14.88 13.17 14.18
CA ALA A 420 14.77 14.38 13.38
C ALA A 420 15.09 15.64 14.20
N VAL A 421 14.56 15.75 15.42
CA VAL A 421 14.83 16.85 16.35
C VAL A 421 16.29 16.88 16.81
N LEU A 422 16.89 15.71 17.06
CA LEU A 422 18.32 15.59 17.39
C LEU A 422 19.18 16.16 16.25
N ILE A 423 18.95 15.72 15.01
CA ILE A 423 19.71 16.16 13.85
C ILE A 423 19.49 17.65 13.59
N ALA A 424 18.23 18.13 13.59
CA ALA A 424 17.90 19.55 13.37
C ALA A 424 18.57 20.50 14.38
N LYS A 425 18.71 20.07 15.65
CA LYS A 425 19.42 20.81 16.70
C LYS A 425 20.95 20.73 16.57
N THR A 426 21.47 19.63 16.05
CA THR A 426 22.92 19.35 15.96
C THR A 426 23.56 19.89 14.67
N LEU A 427 22.77 20.05 13.59
CA LEU A 427 23.25 20.60 12.32
C LEU A 427 23.91 21.98 12.50
N PRO A 428 25.09 22.22 11.89
CA PRO A 428 25.76 23.51 11.90
C PRO A 428 24.86 24.64 11.40
N ALA A 429 25.02 25.83 11.98
CA ALA A 429 24.18 26.98 11.66
C ALA A 429 24.17 27.33 10.16
N HIS A 430 25.30 27.21 9.46
CA HIS A 430 25.39 27.50 8.03
C HIS A 430 24.54 26.53 7.19
N ILE A 431 24.56 25.22 7.47
CA ILE A 431 23.70 24.22 6.81
C ILE A 431 22.23 24.52 7.10
N ARG A 432 21.91 24.79 8.38
CA ARG A 432 20.54 25.08 8.83
C ARG A 432 19.96 26.37 8.25
N GLN A 433 20.81 27.33 7.90
CA GLN A 433 20.41 28.62 7.34
C GLN A 433 20.41 28.63 5.80
N ALA A 434 21.22 27.79 5.15
CA ALA A 434 21.45 27.78 3.70
C ALA A 434 20.16 27.86 2.87
N LYS A 435 19.14 27.07 3.22
CA LYS A 435 17.83 27.05 2.54
C LYS A 435 16.67 27.58 3.37
N ARG A 436 16.95 28.25 4.51
CA ARG A 436 15.90 28.59 5.49
C ARG A 436 14.82 29.52 4.93
N ALA A 437 15.19 30.51 4.13
CA ALA A 437 14.24 31.44 3.51
C ALA A 437 13.38 30.74 2.44
N GLU A 438 13.98 29.85 1.65
CA GLU A 438 13.29 29.02 0.66
C GLU A 438 12.29 28.07 1.33
N SER A 439 12.71 27.40 2.42
CA SER A 439 11.84 26.54 3.23
C SER A 439 10.72 27.33 3.90
N ASP A 440 10.95 28.54 4.40
CA ASP A 440 9.88 29.33 5.00
C ASP A 440 8.85 29.77 3.95
N ALA A 441 9.30 30.29 2.80
CA ALA A 441 8.42 30.66 1.69
C ALA A 441 7.61 29.45 1.16
N PHE A 442 8.24 28.28 1.03
CA PHE A 442 7.57 27.02 0.68
C PHE A 442 6.48 26.65 1.71
N LEU A 443 6.81 26.73 3.00
CA LEU A 443 5.87 26.39 4.08
C LEU A 443 4.72 27.41 4.22
N GLN A 444 4.95 28.70 3.95
CA GLN A 444 3.88 29.70 3.94
C GLN A 444 2.90 29.47 2.78
N SER A 445 3.42 29.21 1.57
CA SER A 445 2.61 28.80 0.41
C SER A 445 1.80 27.54 0.73
N TYR A 446 2.45 26.50 1.26
CA TYR A 446 1.80 25.25 1.63
C TYR A 446 0.72 25.41 2.72
N LEU A 447 0.98 26.18 3.79
CA LEU A 447 0.01 26.38 4.87
C LEU A 447 -1.20 27.20 4.41
N SER A 448 -1.03 28.13 3.47
CA SER A 448 -2.16 28.89 2.89
C SER A 448 -3.16 28.06 2.09
N ASP A 449 -2.76 26.87 1.64
CA ASP A 449 -3.58 25.97 0.83
C ASP A 449 -4.50 25.06 1.64
N ASN A 450 -4.25 24.92 2.95
CA ASN A 450 -4.93 23.99 3.84
C ASN A 450 -5.76 24.74 4.87
N ASP A 451 -7.02 24.33 5.06
CA ASP A 451 -7.91 24.88 6.09
C ASP A 451 -7.33 24.80 7.51
N ASP A 452 -6.59 23.73 7.80
CA ASP A 452 -5.74 23.66 8.99
C ASP A 452 -4.45 24.45 8.72
N GLU A 453 -4.43 25.73 9.13
CA GLU A 453 -3.22 26.58 9.20
C GLU A 453 -2.11 26.00 10.13
N ARG A 454 -2.35 24.82 10.72
CA ARG A 454 -1.57 24.19 11.79
C ARG A 454 -0.91 22.89 11.32
N MET A 455 0.26 23.03 10.69
CA MET A 455 1.26 21.95 10.74
C MET A 455 1.85 21.88 12.16
N ASP A 456 2.24 20.68 12.59
CA ASP A 456 2.94 20.51 13.87
C ASP A 456 4.20 21.39 13.97
N ALA A 457 4.39 22.04 15.13
CA ALA A 457 5.46 23.01 15.33
C ALA A 457 6.87 22.38 15.34
N VAL A 458 6.98 21.11 15.75
CA VAL A 458 8.23 20.34 15.69
C VAL A 458 8.56 19.99 14.25
N LEU A 459 7.58 19.48 13.48
CA LEU A 459 7.75 19.23 12.04
C LEU A 459 8.13 20.51 11.28
N LYS A 460 7.42 21.64 11.55
CA LYS A 460 7.73 22.95 10.97
C LYS A 460 9.18 23.36 11.22
N GLN A 461 9.63 23.28 12.47
CA GLN A 461 10.98 23.66 12.86
C GLN A 461 12.05 22.70 12.31
N CYS A 462 11.75 21.42 12.16
CA CYS A 462 12.62 20.47 11.46
C CYS A 462 12.78 20.86 9.98
N ILE A 463 11.70 21.10 9.24
CA ILE A 463 11.76 21.43 7.81
C ILE A 463 12.53 22.75 7.57
N LEU A 464 12.30 23.76 8.43
CA LEU A 464 13.08 25.01 8.47
C LEU A 464 14.56 24.83 8.88
N SER A 465 14.99 23.60 9.17
CA SER A 465 16.35 23.20 9.50
C SER A 465 16.96 22.22 8.50
N GLY A 466 16.26 21.90 7.40
CA GLY A 466 16.69 20.93 6.39
C GLY A 466 16.50 19.46 6.78
N VAL A 467 15.61 19.16 7.73
CA VAL A 467 15.34 17.81 8.25
C VAL A 467 13.83 17.58 8.30
N ALA A 468 13.34 16.35 8.16
CA ALA A 468 11.95 16.04 8.43
C ALA A 468 11.80 14.65 9.04
N TYR A 469 10.57 14.31 9.43
CA TYR A 469 10.17 12.95 9.75
C TYR A 469 8.93 12.56 8.96
N HIS A 470 8.75 11.25 8.72
CA HIS A 470 7.67 10.71 7.90
C HIS A 470 7.14 9.39 8.47
N HIS A 471 5.89 9.40 8.94
CA HIS A 471 5.23 8.24 9.51
C HIS A 471 3.70 8.39 9.52
N SER A 472 2.98 7.31 9.79
CA SER A 472 1.49 7.28 9.76
C SER A 472 0.80 8.21 10.76
N GLY A 473 1.48 8.72 11.80
CA GLY A 473 0.94 9.76 12.68
C GLY A 473 0.84 11.16 12.07
N LEU A 474 1.48 11.39 10.92
CA LEU A 474 1.31 12.61 10.13
C LEU A 474 0.10 12.47 9.20
N THR A 475 -0.60 13.58 8.98
CA THR A 475 -1.64 13.64 7.95
C THR A 475 -1.05 13.30 6.57
N GLN A 476 -1.89 12.83 5.65
CA GLN A 476 -1.51 12.60 4.26
C GLN A 476 -0.97 13.88 3.60
N ASP A 477 -1.49 15.02 4.05
CA ASP A 477 -1.09 16.35 3.63
C ASP A 477 0.32 16.70 4.11
N GLU A 478 0.61 16.56 5.40
CA GLU A 478 1.97 16.76 5.93
C GLU A 478 2.99 15.79 5.34
N ARG A 479 2.59 14.55 5.04
CA ARG A 479 3.44 13.60 4.30
C ARG A 479 3.77 14.10 2.89
N LYS A 480 2.76 14.58 2.13
CA LYS A 480 2.96 15.24 0.83
C LYS A 480 3.81 16.51 0.94
N CYS A 481 3.69 17.29 2.01
CA CYS A 481 4.54 18.45 2.29
C CYS A 481 6.02 18.05 2.45
N VAL A 482 6.30 17.02 3.25
CA VAL A 482 7.65 16.49 3.46
C VAL A 482 8.23 15.92 2.17
N GLU A 483 7.43 15.15 1.42
CA GLU A 483 7.83 14.58 0.13
C GLU A 483 8.15 15.69 -0.90
N ALA A 484 7.30 16.70 -1.05
CA ALA A 484 7.52 17.81 -1.96
C ALA A 484 8.72 18.69 -1.55
N ALA A 485 8.89 19.02 -0.27
CA ALA A 485 10.04 19.75 0.22
C ALA A 485 11.36 18.97 0.04
N PHE A 486 11.32 17.64 0.11
CA PHE A 486 12.46 16.79 -0.20
C PHE A 486 12.78 16.79 -1.71
N MET A 487 11.78 16.75 -2.58
CA MET A 487 11.95 16.83 -4.05
C MET A 487 12.50 18.19 -4.51
N GLU A 488 12.10 19.29 -3.87
CA GLU A 488 12.68 20.63 -4.09
C GLU A 488 14.08 20.78 -3.46
N GLY A 489 14.60 19.72 -2.83
CA GLY A 489 15.92 19.68 -2.20
C GLY A 489 16.04 20.58 -0.96
N LEU A 490 14.92 20.98 -0.34
CA LEU A 490 14.87 21.78 0.88
C LEU A 490 15.20 20.94 2.13
N ILE A 491 14.99 19.62 2.06
CA ILE A 491 15.27 18.66 3.13
C ILE A 491 16.44 17.77 2.72
N TYR A 492 17.45 17.69 3.59
CA TYR A 492 18.61 16.80 3.43
C TYR A 492 18.37 15.42 4.06
N VAL A 493 17.57 15.33 5.14
CA VAL A 493 17.34 14.08 5.89
C VAL A 493 15.87 13.87 6.20
N VAL A 494 15.35 12.68 5.93
CA VAL A 494 14.02 12.25 6.39
C VAL A 494 14.15 11.05 7.34
N CYS A 495 13.69 11.21 8.57
CA CYS A 495 13.60 10.12 9.56
C CYS A 495 12.23 9.44 9.44
N ALA A 496 12.17 8.17 9.06
CA ALA A 496 10.92 7.52 8.67
C ALA A 496 10.68 6.15 9.30
N THR A 497 9.41 5.75 9.39
CA THR A 497 9.03 4.36 9.65
C THR A 497 9.10 3.52 8.37
N SER A 498 9.04 2.19 8.50
CA SER A 498 9.01 1.22 7.40
C SER A 498 7.97 1.54 6.31
N THR A 499 6.87 2.20 6.67
CA THR A 499 5.84 2.72 5.75
C THR A 499 6.39 3.54 4.57
N LEU A 500 7.50 4.25 4.73
CA LEU A 500 8.13 5.00 3.63
C LEU A 500 8.80 4.07 2.61
N ALA A 501 9.30 2.91 3.04
CA ALA A 501 10.00 1.94 2.18
C ALA A 501 9.10 1.30 1.12
N ALA A 502 7.78 1.41 1.26
CA ALA A 502 6.80 0.82 0.36
C ALA A 502 5.92 1.84 -0.40
N GLY A 503 5.94 3.12 0.00
CA GLY A 503 4.90 4.08 -0.41
C GLY A 503 5.26 5.11 -1.49
N VAL A 504 6.50 5.61 -1.53
CA VAL A 504 6.86 6.80 -2.34
C VAL A 504 8.29 6.79 -2.87
N ASN A 505 8.50 7.51 -3.98
CA ASN A 505 9.71 7.46 -4.78
C ASN A 505 10.72 8.60 -4.50
N LEU A 506 11.23 8.75 -3.27
CA LEU A 506 12.23 9.77 -2.89
C LEU A 506 13.67 9.47 -3.39
N PRO A 507 14.41 10.41 -4.02
CA PRO A 507 15.82 10.25 -4.40
C PRO A 507 16.78 10.38 -3.21
N VAL A 508 17.43 9.27 -2.83
CA VAL A 508 18.20 9.13 -1.59
C VAL A 508 19.57 8.53 -1.87
N ARG A 509 20.65 9.21 -1.48
CA ARG A 509 22.04 8.72 -1.64
C ARG A 509 22.42 7.65 -0.62
N ARG A 510 21.98 7.83 0.64
CA ARG A 510 22.33 6.99 1.80
C ARG A 510 21.08 6.60 2.57
N VAL A 511 20.90 5.31 2.83
CA VAL A 511 19.92 4.80 3.79
C VAL A 511 20.63 4.47 5.10
N ILE A 512 20.02 4.84 6.23
CA ILE A 512 20.48 4.43 7.56
C ILE A 512 19.35 3.68 8.25
N ILE A 513 19.54 2.41 8.57
CA ILE A 513 18.62 1.63 9.39
C ILE A 513 19.11 1.76 10.84
N LYS A 514 18.46 2.63 11.62
CA LYS A 514 18.95 3.06 12.94
C LYS A 514 18.95 1.92 13.99
N ALA A 515 18.05 0.97 13.83
CA ALA A 515 18.05 -0.30 14.54
C ALA A 515 17.29 -1.30 13.66
N PRO A 516 17.64 -2.58 13.65
CA PRO A 516 17.02 -3.58 12.77
C PRO A 516 15.65 -4.04 13.29
N MET A 517 14.77 -3.10 13.67
CA MET A 517 13.50 -3.40 14.32
C MET A 517 12.36 -2.64 13.65
N VAL A 518 11.18 -3.26 13.53
CA VAL A 518 9.94 -2.63 13.09
C VAL A 518 8.95 -2.67 14.26
N GLY A 519 8.68 -1.51 14.87
CA GLY A 519 7.90 -1.43 16.11
C GLY A 519 8.60 -2.12 17.27
N ARG A 520 8.19 -3.36 17.57
CA ARG A 520 8.78 -4.27 18.56
C ARG A 520 9.35 -5.55 17.93
N GLU A 521 9.12 -5.78 16.65
CA GLU A 521 9.49 -6.99 15.92
C GLU A 521 10.88 -6.85 15.28
N ARG A 522 11.54 -7.98 15.05
CA ARG A 522 12.83 -8.06 14.35
C ARG A 522 12.61 -7.83 12.85
N LEU A 523 13.48 -7.05 12.21
CA LEU A 523 13.43 -6.79 10.78
C LEU A 523 13.73 -8.06 9.98
N GLY A 524 12.81 -8.48 9.10
CA GLY A 524 12.99 -9.63 8.21
C GLY A 524 13.80 -9.29 6.94
N LYS A 525 14.43 -10.30 6.32
CA LYS A 525 15.31 -10.11 5.15
C LYS A 525 14.65 -9.39 3.97
N ALA A 526 13.39 -9.70 3.66
CA ALA A 526 12.64 -9.01 2.61
C ALA A 526 12.47 -7.51 2.89
N GLN A 527 12.05 -7.15 4.11
CA GLN A 527 11.88 -5.75 4.54
C GLN A 527 13.23 -5.00 4.57
N TYR A 528 14.29 -5.67 5.03
CA TYR A 528 15.65 -5.15 5.03
C TYR A 528 16.11 -4.78 3.61
N LEU A 529 15.97 -5.69 2.64
CA LEU A 529 16.34 -5.44 1.24
C LEU A 529 15.48 -4.35 0.58
N GLN A 530 14.19 -4.26 0.93
CA GLN A 530 13.32 -3.16 0.48
C GLN A 530 13.78 -1.79 1.02
N MET A 531 14.22 -1.71 2.28
CA MET A 531 14.77 -0.49 2.88
C MET A 531 16.12 -0.11 2.25
N ALA A 532 17.07 -1.06 2.21
CA ALA A 532 18.41 -0.83 1.66
C ALA A 532 18.37 -0.42 0.18
N GLY A 533 17.53 -1.09 -0.61
CA GLY A 533 17.34 -0.83 -2.03
C GLY A 533 16.80 0.55 -2.41
N ARG A 534 16.43 1.40 -1.45
CA ARG A 534 16.09 2.81 -1.68
C ARG A 534 17.32 3.72 -1.89
N ALA A 535 18.53 3.27 -1.52
CA ALA A 535 19.76 4.07 -1.60
C ALA A 535 20.44 4.06 -2.98
N GLY A 536 20.88 5.22 -3.45
CA GLY A 536 21.52 5.45 -4.75
C GLY A 536 20.52 5.39 -5.90
N ARG A 537 20.32 6.52 -6.61
CA ARG A 537 19.41 6.59 -7.76
C ARG A 537 20.07 7.02 -9.04
N ALA A 538 19.77 6.30 -10.12
CA ALA A 538 20.15 6.67 -11.48
C ALA A 538 19.68 8.10 -11.81
N GLY A 539 20.58 8.91 -12.37
CA GLY A 539 20.34 10.32 -12.68
C GLY A 539 20.52 11.30 -11.51
N PHE A 540 20.69 10.83 -10.28
CA PHE A 540 20.93 11.66 -9.09
C PHE A 540 22.25 11.34 -8.39
N ASP A 541 22.56 10.05 -8.24
CA ASP A 541 23.73 9.55 -7.52
C ASP A 541 24.57 8.62 -8.39
N THR A 542 25.88 8.60 -8.14
CA THR A 542 26.83 7.66 -8.76
C THR A 542 26.97 6.35 -7.99
N LYS A 543 26.58 6.32 -6.71
CA LYS A 543 26.64 5.17 -5.78
C LYS A 543 25.47 5.22 -4.81
N GLY A 544 25.07 4.08 -4.26
CA GLY A 544 24.14 3.99 -3.13
C GLY A 544 24.77 3.23 -1.98
N ASP A 545 24.50 3.64 -0.74
CA ASP A 545 24.89 2.85 0.43
C ASP A 545 23.78 2.75 1.48
N CYS A 546 23.76 1.62 2.18
CA CYS A 546 22.87 1.36 3.31
C CYS A 546 23.70 1.04 4.55
N ILE A 547 23.47 1.73 5.66
CA ILE A 547 24.18 1.53 6.93
C ILE A 547 23.19 1.11 8.02
N THR A 548 23.29 -0.13 8.48
CA THR A 548 22.49 -0.63 9.61
C THR A 548 23.26 -0.48 10.91
N ILE A 549 22.70 0.24 11.89
CA ILE A 549 23.31 0.40 13.22
C ILE A 549 22.81 -0.73 14.11
N ILE A 550 23.76 -1.45 14.73
CA ILE A 550 23.48 -2.65 15.53
C ILE A 550 24.29 -2.64 16.82
N LYS A 551 23.67 -3.14 17.88
CA LYS A 551 24.31 -3.38 19.18
C LYS A 551 24.96 -4.76 19.21
N ALA A 552 26.19 -4.82 19.71
CA ALA A 552 26.86 -6.09 19.99
C ALA A 552 26.05 -6.96 20.96
N GLY A 553 26.15 -8.28 20.82
CA GLY A 553 25.41 -9.26 21.61
C GLY A 553 24.26 -9.90 20.84
N GLU A 554 23.07 -9.99 21.45
CA GLU A 554 21.93 -10.69 20.85
C GLU A 554 21.46 -10.06 19.53
N GLU A 555 21.44 -8.72 19.46
CA GLU A 555 20.99 -7.95 18.28
C GLU A 555 21.89 -8.23 17.06
N GLU A 556 23.21 -8.20 17.26
CA GLU A 556 24.19 -8.65 16.26
C GLU A 556 24.00 -10.10 15.85
N ARG A 557 23.82 -11.01 16.82
CA ARG A 557 23.73 -12.45 16.53
C ARG A 557 22.57 -12.75 15.59
N TRP A 558 21.35 -12.38 15.95
CA TRP A 558 20.19 -12.74 15.12
C TRP A 558 20.17 -11.93 13.81
N PHE A 559 20.79 -10.75 13.75
CA PHE A 559 20.92 -10.02 12.48
C PHE A 559 21.90 -10.71 11.51
N ARG A 560 23.03 -11.22 12.01
CA ARG A 560 23.93 -12.07 11.20
C ARG A 560 23.23 -13.34 10.72
N GLU A 561 22.41 -13.97 11.56
CA GLU A 561 21.57 -15.11 11.19
C GLU A 561 20.54 -14.70 10.10
N MET A 562 19.91 -13.53 10.21
CA MET A 562 18.95 -12.99 9.23
C MET A 562 19.60 -12.67 7.88
N LEU A 563 20.79 -12.04 7.84
CA LEU A 563 21.50 -11.79 6.59
C LEU A 563 21.80 -13.08 5.82
N LYS A 564 22.16 -14.15 6.54
CA LYS A 564 22.47 -15.47 5.98
C LYS A 564 21.25 -16.32 5.65
N SER A 565 20.09 -16.03 6.24
CA SER A 565 18.84 -16.74 5.94
C SER A 565 18.37 -16.49 4.51
N ASP A 566 17.60 -17.41 3.94
CA ASP A 566 16.92 -17.18 2.66
C ASP A 566 15.75 -16.19 2.80
N ILE A 567 15.33 -15.58 1.70
CA ILE A 567 14.08 -14.83 1.66
C ILE A 567 12.92 -15.83 1.87
N PRO A 568 11.94 -15.56 2.77
CA PRO A 568 10.80 -16.45 2.97
C PRO A 568 10.04 -16.74 1.67
N ARG A 569 9.55 -17.99 1.52
CA ARG A 569 8.71 -18.37 0.37
C ARG A 569 7.45 -17.51 0.31
N CYS A 570 7.10 -17.10 -0.89
CA CYS A 570 5.82 -16.46 -1.20
C CYS A 570 4.74 -17.54 -1.21
N MET A 571 4.06 -17.72 -0.09
CA MET A 571 2.97 -18.69 0.07
C MET A 571 1.65 -18.12 -0.44
N SER A 572 0.75 -18.99 -0.89
CA SER A 572 -0.63 -18.61 -1.21
C SER A 572 -1.38 -18.11 0.03
N SER A 573 -2.12 -17.02 -0.18
CA SER A 573 -2.97 -16.41 0.84
C SER A 573 -4.41 -16.95 0.84
N LEU A 574 -4.74 -17.85 -0.11
CA LEU A 574 -6.01 -18.59 -0.17
C LEU A 574 -6.01 -19.88 0.69
N SER A 575 -5.01 -20.06 1.55
CA SER A 575 -4.80 -21.28 2.34
C SER A 575 -5.68 -21.42 3.58
N SER A 576 -6.43 -20.38 3.96
CA SER A 576 -7.42 -20.42 5.05
C SER A 576 -8.86 -20.49 4.53
N GLU A 577 -9.77 -20.96 5.38
CA GLU A 577 -11.20 -21.07 5.04
C GLU A 577 -11.85 -19.70 4.80
N GLU A 578 -11.40 -18.65 5.50
CA GLU A 578 -11.89 -17.28 5.29
C GLU A 578 -11.57 -16.81 3.86
N SER A 579 -10.28 -16.83 3.50
CA SER A 579 -9.79 -16.42 2.18
C SER A 579 -10.33 -17.27 1.03
N MET A 580 -10.44 -18.59 1.24
CA MET A 580 -11.01 -19.51 0.26
C MET A 580 -12.53 -19.31 0.12
N GLY A 581 -13.26 -19.12 1.24
CA GLY A 581 -14.69 -18.80 1.25
C GLY A 581 -14.98 -17.50 0.49
N SER A 582 -14.17 -16.45 0.70
CA SER A 582 -14.23 -15.22 -0.07
C SER A 582 -14.07 -15.48 -1.58
N PHE A 583 -13.08 -16.28 -2.00
CA PHE A 583 -12.87 -16.61 -3.42
C PHE A 583 -14.03 -17.41 -4.02
N ILE A 584 -14.56 -18.37 -3.27
CA ILE A 584 -15.69 -19.21 -3.69
C ILE A 584 -16.95 -18.38 -3.87
N LEU A 585 -17.26 -17.48 -2.92
CA LEU A 585 -18.40 -16.59 -3.03
C LEU A 585 -18.30 -15.67 -4.26
N ASP A 586 -17.11 -15.12 -4.51
CA ASP A 586 -16.81 -14.37 -5.73
C ASP A 586 -17.07 -15.20 -7.00
N CYS A 587 -16.62 -16.46 -7.04
CA CYS A 587 -16.86 -17.37 -8.17
C CYS A 587 -18.34 -17.69 -8.38
N VAL A 588 -19.10 -17.92 -7.31
CA VAL A 588 -20.54 -18.25 -7.37
C VAL A 588 -21.35 -17.02 -7.82
N VAL A 589 -21.12 -15.84 -7.22
CA VAL A 589 -21.86 -14.61 -7.58
C VAL A 589 -21.56 -14.16 -9.01
N LEU A 590 -20.31 -14.32 -9.47
CA LEU A 590 -19.90 -14.02 -10.85
C LEU A 590 -20.31 -15.09 -11.87
N LYS A 591 -20.98 -16.18 -11.45
CA LYS A 591 -21.34 -17.33 -12.30
C LYS A 591 -20.13 -17.95 -13.01
N LEU A 592 -19.01 -18.01 -12.28
CA LEU A 592 -17.80 -18.72 -12.66
C LEU A 592 -17.85 -20.19 -12.28
N ALA A 593 -18.63 -20.53 -11.24
CA ALA A 593 -18.87 -21.89 -10.79
C ALA A 593 -20.27 -22.02 -10.14
N GLU A 594 -20.98 -23.11 -10.45
CA GLU A 594 -22.26 -23.49 -9.87
C GLU A 594 -22.19 -24.82 -9.08
N ASN A 595 -21.01 -25.44 -8.96
CA ASN A 595 -20.79 -26.69 -8.22
C ASN A 595 -19.31 -26.86 -7.79
N ILE A 596 -19.02 -27.86 -6.95
CA ILE A 596 -17.67 -28.11 -6.41
C ILE A 596 -16.62 -28.37 -7.50
N GLU A 597 -16.95 -29.07 -8.59
CA GLU A 597 -15.95 -29.37 -9.64
C GLU A 597 -15.61 -28.12 -10.48
N GLU A 598 -16.57 -27.21 -10.65
CA GLU A 598 -16.33 -25.89 -11.24
C GLU A 598 -15.55 -24.96 -10.30
N ILE A 599 -15.81 -25.01 -8.99
CA ILE A 599 -14.99 -24.31 -7.98
C ILE A 599 -13.56 -24.83 -8.03
N MET A 600 -13.36 -26.15 -8.00
CA MET A 600 -12.04 -26.78 -8.16
C MET A 600 -11.38 -26.37 -9.49
N THR A 601 -12.17 -26.19 -10.56
CA THR A 601 -11.67 -25.69 -11.84
C THR A 601 -11.21 -24.23 -11.75
N ALA A 602 -11.91 -23.35 -11.03
CA ALA A 602 -11.46 -21.98 -10.77
C ALA A 602 -10.19 -21.94 -9.89
N VAL A 603 -10.10 -22.80 -8.87
CA VAL A 603 -8.91 -22.90 -7.99
C VAL A 603 -7.67 -23.33 -8.78
N ARG A 604 -7.77 -24.07 -9.89
CA ARG A 604 -6.62 -24.39 -10.78
C ARG A 604 -5.91 -23.17 -11.40
N TYR A 605 -6.41 -21.97 -11.19
CA TYR A 605 -5.83 -20.71 -11.66
C TYR A 605 -5.15 -19.90 -10.55
N SER A 606 -5.12 -20.41 -9.30
CA SER A 606 -4.51 -19.77 -8.14
C SER A 606 -3.06 -20.21 -7.88
N LEU A 607 -2.38 -19.53 -6.95
CA LEU A 607 -1.07 -19.95 -6.43
C LEU A 607 -1.22 -21.13 -5.47
N PHE A 608 -2.35 -21.23 -4.75
CA PHE A 608 -2.66 -22.36 -3.87
C PHE A 608 -2.56 -23.70 -4.61
N TYR A 609 -3.11 -23.78 -5.83
CA TYR A 609 -3.05 -24.97 -6.67
C TYR A 609 -1.62 -25.32 -7.15
N ALA A 610 -0.68 -24.38 -7.13
CA ALA A 610 0.73 -24.64 -7.44
C ALA A 610 1.50 -25.21 -6.24
N GLN A 611 0.97 -25.09 -5.02
CA GLN A 611 1.70 -25.33 -3.77
C GLN A 611 1.14 -26.49 -2.94
N GLU A 612 -0.15 -26.82 -3.06
CA GLU A 612 -0.83 -27.85 -2.28
C GLU A 612 -1.27 -29.08 -3.09
N SER A 613 -1.54 -30.19 -2.40
CA SER A 613 -2.02 -31.41 -3.05
C SER A 613 -3.50 -31.29 -3.45
N PRO A 614 -3.95 -31.96 -4.54
CA PRO A 614 -5.36 -31.95 -4.95
C PRO A 614 -6.33 -32.36 -3.83
N GLU A 615 -5.91 -33.27 -2.95
CA GLU A 615 -6.70 -33.75 -1.82
C GLU A 615 -6.82 -32.70 -0.70
N ASN A 616 -5.74 -31.96 -0.40
CA ASN A 616 -5.78 -30.86 0.56
C ASN A 616 -6.62 -29.70 0.04
N ILE A 617 -6.47 -29.36 -1.24
CA ILE A 617 -7.26 -28.33 -1.91
C ILE A 617 -8.75 -28.68 -1.88
N ARG A 618 -9.10 -29.93 -2.22
CA ARG A 618 -10.50 -30.39 -2.19
C ARG A 618 -11.11 -30.31 -0.80
N LYS A 619 -10.38 -30.74 0.25
CA LYS A 619 -10.84 -30.63 1.64
C LYS A 619 -11.11 -29.18 2.05
N LEU A 620 -10.22 -28.25 1.72
CA LEU A 620 -10.39 -26.83 2.04
C LEU A 620 -11.58 -26.22 1.29
N VAL A 621 -11.75 -26.57 0.01
CA VAL A 621 -12.91 -26.15 -0.78
C VAL A 621 -14.21 -26.69 -0.19
N GLU A 622 -14.27 -27.97 0.16
CA GLU A 622 -15.46 -28.60 0.75
C GLU A 622 -15.80 -28.02 2.13
N SER A 623 -14.82 -27.74 2.99
CA SER A 623 -15.07 -27.09 4.29
C SER A 623 -15.48 -25.62 4.14
N SER A 624 -14.87 -24.89 3.21
CA SER A 624 -15.22 -23.49 2.92
C SER A 624 -16.63 -23.34 2.33
N VAL A 625 -17.04 -24.23 1.41
CA VAL A 625 -18.42 -24.29 0.89
C VAL A 625 -19.40 -24.54 2.04
N LYS A 626 -19.13 -25.53 2.90
CA LYS A 626 -19.98 -25.82 4.06
C LYS A 626 -20.10 -24.63 5.01
N ARG A 627 -19.00 -23.92 5.29
CA ARG A 627 -18.99 -22.71 6.14
C ARG A 627 -19.81 -21.57 5.52
N LEU A 628 -19.72 -21.34 4.21
CA LEU A 628 -20.55 -20.36 3.51
C LEU A 628 -22.05 -20.69 3.54
N GLU A 629 -22.41 -21.97 3.51
CA GLU A 629 -23.80 -22.45 3.66
C GLU A 629 -24.29 -22.27 5.11
N GLU A 630 -23.48 -22.65 6.11
CA GLU A 630 -23.79 -22.47 7.54
C GLU A 630 -23.99 -20.99 7.93
N HIS A 631 -23.32 -20.06 7.24
CA HIS A 631 -23.52 -18.62 7.39
C HIS A 631 -24.53 -18.00 6.41
N TYR A 632 -25.25 -18.81 5.64
CA TYR A 632 -26.30 -18.39 4.68
C TYR A 632 -25.82 -17.46 3.56
N PHE A 633 -24.54 -17.50 3.15
CA PHE A 633 -24.02 -16.76 2.00
C PHE A 633 -24.33 -17.44 0.66
N ILE A 634 -24.47 -18.76 0.68
CA ILE A 634 -24.86 -19.59 -0.46
C ILE A 634 -26.00 -20.52 -0.07
N THR A 635 -26.70 -21.06 -1.07
CA THR A 635 -27.69 -22.10 -0.94
C THR A 635 -27.32 -23.26 -1.87
N ILE A 636 -27.44 -24.49 -1.38
CA ILE A 636 -27.15 -25.69 -2.16
C ILE A 636 -28.46 -26.43 -2.45
N GLU A 637 -28.89 -26.42 -3.70
CA GLU A 637 -30.07 -27.15 -4.15
C GLU A 637 -29.67 -28.56 -4.61
N PRO A 638 -30.24 -29.64 -4.07
CA PRO A 638 -29.95 -30.99 -4.54
C PRO A 638 -30.42 -31.15 -6.00
N LEU A 639 -29.61 -31.82 -6.82
CA LEU A 639 -29.97 -32.09 -8.21
C LEU A 639 -31.10 -33.12 -8.26
N GLU A 640 -32.13 -32.86 -9.07
CA GLU A 640 -33.30 -33.75 -9.22
C GLU A 640 -32.93 -35.19 -9.63
N GLN A 641 -31.75 -35.39 -10.23
CA GLN A 641 -31.26 -36.69 -10.70
C GLN A 641 -30.71 -37.60 -9.59
N ASP A 642 -30.29 -37.06 -8.44
CA ASP A 642 -29.67 -37.84 -7.36
C ASP A 642 -30.70 -38.50 -6.41
N VAL A 643 -31.99 -38.19 -6.54
CA VAL A 643 -33.06 -38.81 -5.73
C VAL A 643 -33.40 -40.24 -6.19
N ALA A 644 -32.90 -40.66 -7.37
CA ALA A 644 -33.34 -41.89 -8.05
C ALA A 644 -32.35 -43.09 -7.99
N SER A 645 -31.18 -42.96 -7.36
CA SER A 645 -30.20 -44.05 -7.27
C SER A 645 -29.88 -44.47 -5.83
N GLU A 646 -30.13 -45.74 -5.51
CA GLU A 646 -29.77 -46.32 -4.21
C GLU A 646 -28.25 -46.25 -3.92
N PRO A 647 -27.83 -46.10 -2.65
CA PRO A 647 -26.44 -45.87 -2.30
C PRO A 647 -25.57 -47.11 -2.54
N SER A 648 -24.69 -47.04 -3.54
CA SER A 648 -23.68 -48.06 -3.78
C SER A 648 -22.61 -48.05 -2.67
N ALA A 649 -22.48 -49.17 -1.95
CA ALA A 649 -21.82 -49.25 -0.64
C ALA A 649 -20.28 -49.18 -0.62
N GLN A 650 -19.63 -48.57 -1.63
CA GLN A 650 -18.16 -48.60 -1.79
C GLN A 650 -17.52 -47.27 -2.24
N ALA A 651 -18.20 -46.13 -2.06
CA ALA A 651 -17.62 -44.80 -2.26
C ALA A 651 -16.95 -44.27 -0.97
N SER A 652 -15.90 -43.45 -1.14
CA SER A 652 -15.08 -42.85 -0.06
C SER A 652 -15.89 -42.11 1.00
N SER A 653 -15.39 -42.09 2.24
CA SER A 653 -16.04 -41.54 3.46
C SER A 653 -16.20 -40.01 3.52
N ILE A 654 -16.24 -39.34 2.39
CA ILE A 654 -16.61 -37.92 2.26
C ILE A 654 -17.90 -37.91 1.46
N PRO A 655 -19.04 -37.47 2.03
CA PRO A 655 -20.24 -37.24 1.25
C PRO A 655 -19.89 -36.24 0.14
N ARG A 656 -20.05 -36.64 -1.12
CA ARG A 656 -20.15 -35.65 -2.19
C ARG A 656 -21.32 -34.75 -1.81
N VAL A 657 -21.20 -33.46 -2.11
CA VAL A 657 -22.33 -32.53 -2.08
C VAL A 657 -22.80 -32.36 -3.53
N PRO A 658 -23.62 -33.27 -4.08
CA PRO A 658 -24.23 -33.08 -5.38
C PRO A 658 -25.35 -32.05 -5.23
N GLY A 659 -25.04 -30.81 -5.62
CA GLY A 659 -26.01 -29.74 -5.60
C GLY A 659 -25.57 -28.55 -6.43
N LYS A 660 -26.56 -27.83 -6.94
CA LYS A 660 -26.34 -26.53 -7.58
C LYS A 660 -26.16 -25.49 -6.48
N ILE A 661 -24.97 -24.91 -6.45
CA ILE A 661 -24.61 -23.82 -5.54
C ILE A 661 -25.07 -22.50 -6.17
N SER A 662 -25.89 -21.75 -5.44
CA SER A 662 -26.35 -20.41 -5.83
C SER A 662 -26.05 -19.39 -4.71
N PRO A 663 -25.83 -18.11 -5.02
CA PRO A 663 -25.59 -17.08 -4.00
C PRO A 663 -26.90 -16.62 -3.38
N SER A 664 -26.93 -16.44 -2.06
CA SER A 664 -28.08 -15.85 -1.36
C SER A 664 -28.13 -14.32 -1.54
N ASP A 665 -29.21 -13.66 -1.11
CA ASP A 665 -29.27 -12.19 -1.05
C ASP A 665 -28.14 -11.61 -0.16
N LEU A 666 -27.80 -12.31 0.93
CA LEU A 666 -26.70 -11.93 1.82
C LEU A 666 -25.34 -12.14 1.14
N GLY A 667 -25.12 -13.26 0.44
CA GLY A 667 -23.89 -13.49 -0.34
C GLY A 667 -23.70 -12.45 -1.45
N ASN A 668 -24.78 -12.09 -2.15
CA ASN A 668 -24.79 -11.00 -3.12
C ASN A 668 -24.48 -9.64 -2.45
N ALA A 669 -24.95 -9.40 -1.22
CA ALA A 669 -24.66 -8.18 -0.47
C ALA A 669 -23.18 -8.06 -0.10
N VAL A 670 -22.57 -9.14 0.42
CA VAL A 670 -21.14 -9.23 0.76
C VAL A 670 -20.28 -8.95 -0.46
N PHE A 671 -20.55 -9.66 -1.56
CA PHE A 671 -19.86 -9.48 -2.84
C PHE A 671 -19.97 -8.03 -3.36
N ASN A 672 -21.17 -7.44 -3.36
CA ASN A 672 -21.38 -6.08 -3.86
C ASN A 672 -20.64 -5.01 -3.02
N ALA A 673 -20.53 -5.26 -1.71
CA ALA A 673 -19.83 -4.39 -0.77
C ALA A 673 -18.30 -4.56 -0.76
N GLY A 674 -17.81 -5.72 -1.20
CA GLY A 674 -16.40 -6.10 -1.11
C GLY A 674 -15.95 -6.43 0.31
N PHE A 675 -16.85 -6.97 1.15
CA PHE A 675 -16.50 -7.42 2.50
C PHE A 675 -15.97 -8.85 2.48
N ASP A 676 -15.18 -9.20 3.49
CA ASP A 676 -14.94 -10.59 3.86
C ASP A 676 -16.24 -11.23 4.41
N PRO A 677 -16.58 -12.49 4.09
CA PRO A 677 -17.80 -13.13 4.59
C PRO A 677 -17.91 -13.21 6.13
N ASP A 678 -16.81 -13.49 6.84
CA ASP A 678 -16.85 -13.61 8.30
C ASP A 678 -17.01 -12.22 8.96
N GLU A 679 -16.30 -11.20 8.46
CA GLU A 679 -16.51 -9.81 8.88
C GLU A 679 -17.95 -9.34 8.62
N ALA A 680 -18.50 -9.71 7.45
CA ALA A 680 -19.86 -9.37 7.07
C ALA A 680 -20.93 -10.05 7.93
N THR A 681 -20.69 -11.26 8.47
CA THR A 681 -21.60 -11.93 9.40
C THR A 681 -21.84 -11.06 10.63
N ARG A 682 -20.75 -10.51 11.21
CA ARG A 682 -20.81 -9.63 12.37
C ARG A 682 -21.48 -8.29 12.04
N LEU A 683 -21.07 -7.66 10.92
CA LEU A 683 -21.67 -6.41 10.45
C LEU A 683 -23.18 -6.57 10.23
N HIS A 684 -23.60 -7.64 9.57
CA HIS A 684 -25.02 -7.92 9.31
C HIS A 684 -25.82 -8.02 10.62
N ALA A 685 -25.33 -8.75 11.61
CA ALA A 685 -25.97 -8.86 12.92
C ALA A 685 -26.08 -7.51 13.64
N ASP A 686 -24.99 -6.72 13.68
CA ASP A 686 -24.98 -5.38 14.28
C ASP A 686 -25.96 -4.43 13.56
N LEU A 687 -26.00 -4.44 12.23
CA LEU A 687 -26.91 -3.61 11.42
C LEU A 687 -28.37 -4.00 11.63
N VAL A 688 -28.71 -5.29 11.59
CA VAL A 688 -30.08 -5.78 11.82
C VAL A 688 -30.53 -5.45 13.25
N SER A 689 -29.67 -5.64 14.25
CA SER A 689 -29.96 -5.25 15.64
C SER A 689 -30.26 -3.74 15.75
N SER A 690 -29.37 -2.90 15.19
CA SER A 690 -29.49 -1.44 15.22
C SER A 690 -30.74 -0.92 14.49
N LEU A 691 -31.13 -1.56 13.38
CA LEU A 691 -32.34 -1.22 12.63
C LEU A 691 -33.61 -1.66 13.37
N ASN A 692 -33.62 -2.85 13.98
CA ASN A 692 -34.77 -3.37 14.73
C ASN A 692 -35.04 -2.62 16.03
N GLN A 693 -34.00 -2.07 16.69
CA GLN A 693 -34.14 -1.18 17.84
C GLN A 693 -34.68 0.21 17.46
N GLY A 694 -34.58 0.58 16.18
CA GLY A 694 -35.06 1.82 15.61
C GLY A 694 -33.95 2.86 15.39
N VAL A 695 -33.90 3.43 14.18
CA VAL A 695 -32.93 4.48 13.86
C VAL A 695 -33.37 5.81 14.49
N ILE A 696 -32.65 6.24 15.52
CA ILE A 696 -32.84 7.57 16.12
C ILE A 696 -32.37 8.66 15.15
N PHE A 697 -33.34 9.33 14.50
CA PHE A 697 -33.12 10.47 13.60
C PHE A 697 -32.95 11.82 14.31
N ALA A 698 -32.88 11.85 15.64
CA ALA A 698 -32.68 13.08 16.41
C ALA A 698 -31.32 13.74 16.13
N SER A 699 -30.33 12.97 15.65
CA SER A 699 -29.06 13.46 15.16
C SER A 699 -28.42 12.46 14.18
N HIS A 700 -27.29 12.83 13.58
CA HIS A 700 -26.50 11.93 12.73
C HIS A 700 -25.62 10.96 13.53
N PHE A 701 -25.58 11.04 14.87
CA PHE A 701 -24.65 10.26 15.69
C PHE A 701 -24.79 8.75 15.51
N HIS A 702 -26.02 8.24 15.42
CA HIS A 702 -26.26 6.81 15.20
C HIS A 702 -25.67 6.33 13.86
N LEU A 703 -25.81 7.12 12.79
CA LEU A 703 -25.20 6.80 11.50
C LEU A 703 -23.66 6.82 11.59
N LEU A 704 -23.08 7.79 12.29
CA LEU A 704 -21.62 7.86 12.53
C LEU A 704 -21.09 6.66 13.32
N PHE A 705 -21.85 6.16 14.29
CA PHE A 705 -21.54 4.92 15.01
C PHE A 705 -21.61 3.69 14.08
N ILE A 706 -22.66 3.57 13.28
CA ILE A 706 -22.84 2.48 12.31
C ILE A 706 -21.63 2.37 11.35
N ILE A 707 -21.15 3.50 10.83
CA ILE A 707 -20.02 3.56 9.90
C ILE A 707 -18.63 3.60 10.56
N THR A 708 -18.56 3.44 11.88
CA THR A 708 -17.27 3.39 12.60
C THR A 708 -16.65 2.00 12.44
N PRO A 709 -15.44 1.86 11.84
CA PRO A 709 -14.85 0.55 11.52
C PRO A 709 -14.44 -0.28 12.74
N TYR A 710 -14.31 -1.59 12.53
CA TYR A 710 -14.07 -2.55 13.62
C TYR A 710 -12.60 -2.67 14.01
N GLU A 711 -11.64 -2.51 13.08
CA GLU A 711 -10.21 -2.62 13.41
C GLU A 711 -9.65 -1.36 14.13
N GLN A 712 -10.43 -0.28 14.15
CA GLN A 712 -9.97 1.01 14.69
C GLN A 712 -9.94 1.00 16.22
N VAL A 713 -8.82 1.45 16.77
CA VAL A 713 -8.53 1.43 18.22
C VAL A 713 -7.71 2.65 18.59
N CYS A 714 -8.02 3.24 19.74
CA CYS A 714 -7.30 4.38 20.31
C CYS A 714 -7.28 4.31 21.83
N ASN A 715 -6.40 5.09 22.46
CA ASN A 715 -6.42 5.24 23.91
C ASN A 715 -7.63 6.09 24.32
N ILE A 716 -8.43 5.59 25.27
CA ILE A 716 -9.63 6.29 25.73
C ILE A 716 -9.27 7.24 26.87
N ASN A 717 -9.62 8.52 26.71
CA ASN A 717 -9.63 9.47 27.82
C ASN A 717 -11.00 9.38 28.50
N TRP A 718 -11.10 8.56 29.55
CA TRP A 718 -12.37 8.29 30.23
C TRP A 718 -12.98 9.52 30.90
N ASP A 719 -12.16 10.44 31.43
CA ASP A 719 -12.62 11.71 32.01
C ASP A 719 -13.28 12.60 30.93
N LEU A 720 -12.66 12.67 29.74
CA LEU A 720 -13.26 13.34 28.57
C LEU A 720 -14.52 12.61 28.10
N PHE A 721 -14.53 11.27 28.11
CA PHE A 721 -15.70 10.49 27.71
C PHE A 721 -16.90 10.78 28.63
N LEU A 722 -16.69 10.82 29.95
CA LEU A 722 -17.73 11.21 30.92
C LEU A 722 -18.22 12.64 30.68
N LEU A 723 -17.30 13.59 30.46
CA LEU A 723 -17.64 14.98 30.17
C LEU A 723 -18.48 15.10 28.88
N MET A 724 -18.13 14.36 27.83
CA MET A 724 -18.90 14.34 26.59
C MET A 724 -20.25 13.66 26.79
N TYR A 725 -20.30 12.50 27.44
CA TYR A 725 -21.53 11.76 27.75
C TYR A 725 -22.55 12.65 28.48
N ASN A 726 -22.10 13.38 29.50
CA ASN A 726 -22.95 14.30 30.27
C ASN A 726 -23.40 15.53 29.48
N ALA A 727 -22.69 15.89 28.41
CA ALA A 727 -23.10 16.94 27.48
C ALA A 727 -24.06 16.46 26.37
N LEU A 728 -24.32 15.15 26.24
CA LEU A 728 -25.24 14.63 25.22
C LEU A 728 -26.72 14.81 25.62
N PRO A 729 -27.61 15.13 24.64
CA PRO A 729 -29.06 15.08 24.82
C PRO A 729 -29.55 13.75 25.40
N SER A 730 -30.69 13.77 26.08
CA SER A 730 -31.28 12.56 26.68
C SER A 730 -31.56 11.44 25.66
N SER A 731 -31.92 11.79 24.43
CA SER A 731 -32.09 10.84 23.31
C SER A 731 -30.78 10.15 22.92
N GLU A 732 -29.66 10.87 22.91
CA GLU A 732 -28.35 10.30 22.60
C GLU A 732 -27.82 9.47 23.77
N ARG A 733 -27.96 9.92 25.03
CA ARG A 733 -27.60 9.09 26.20
C ARG A 733 -28.39 7.78 26.27
N LYS A 734 -29.67 7.77 25.85
CA LYS A 734 -30.48 6.55 25.73
C LYS A 734 -29.92 5.60 24.67
N LEU A 735 -29.54 6.12 23.49
CA LEU A 735 -28.87 5.34 22.44
C LEU A 735 -27.55 4.72 22.94
N LEU A 736 -26.72 5.51 23.63
CA LEU A 736 -25.45 5.02 24.18
C LEU A 736 -25.70 3.88 25.19
N ALA A 737 -26.71 4.01 26.05
CA ALA A 737 -27.08 2.95 27.00
C ALA A 737 -27.58 1.67 26.28
N GLU A 738 -28.40 1.81 25.24
CA GLU A 738 -28.86 0.69 24.39
C GLU A 738 -27.69 0.01 23.66
N CYS A 739 -26.69 0.77 23.23
CA CYS A 739 -25.41 0.26 22.71
C CYS A 739 -24.43 -0.23 23.81
N GLY A 740 -24.87 -0.40 25.06
CA GLY A 740 -24.09 -0.98 26.16
C GLY A 740 -23.13 -0.04 26.87
N LEU A 741 -23.34 1.28 26.77
CA LEU A 741 -22.55 2.34 27.41
C LEU A 741 -23.40 3.21 28.35
N GLU A 742 -23.49 2.79 29.60
CA GLU A 742 -24.10 3.55 30.69
C GLU A 742 -23.06 4.42 31.43
N GLU A 743 -23.51 5.54 32.04
CA GLU A 743 -22.68 6.40 32.90
C GLU A 743 -21.95 5.62 33.99
N LYS A 744 -22.62 4.63 34.60
CA LYS A 744 -22.05 3.73 35.61
C LYS A 744 -20.79 3.02 35.10
N PHE A 745 -20.81 2.52 33.86
CA PHE A 745 -19.66 1.85 33.27
C PHE A 745 -18.51 2.84 33.02
N ILE A 746 -18.80 4.08 32.60
CA ILE A 746 -17.78 5.11 32.41
C ILE A 746 -17.08 5.42 33.74
N LEU A 747 -17.85 5.60 34.82
CA LEU A 747 -17.32 5.83 36.16
C LEU A 747 -16.46 4.65 36.67
N GLU A 748 -16.91 3.42 36.46
CA GLU A 748 -16.14 2.21 36.78
C GLU A 748 -14.84 2.14 35.98
N ALA A 749 -14.88 2.50 34.69
CA ALA A 749 -13.72 2.50 33.80
C ALA A 749 -12.68 3.59 34.15
N ILE A 750 -13.10 4.75 34.67
CA ILE A 750 -12.18 5.76 35.24
C ILE A 750 -11.42 5.18 36.44
N ILE A 751 -12.13 4.53 37.37
CA ILE A 751 -11.55 3.97 38.61
C ILE A 751 -10.60 2.81 38.29
N THR A 752 -11.02 1.89 37.44
CA THR A 752 -10.30 0.64 37.13
C THR A 752 -9.28 0.78 35.99
N ARG A 753 -9.33 1.89 35.23
CA ARG A 753 -8.52 2.15 34.03
C ARG A 753 -8.66 1.06 32.97
N VAL A 754 -9.89 0.79 32.55
CA VAL A 754 -10.19 -0.18 31.50
C VAL A 754 -9.56 0.26 30.18
N ASP A 755 -8.68 -0.58 29.62
CA ASP A 755 -8.32 -0.51 28.20
C ASP A 755 -9.33 -1.32 27.38
N LEU A 756 -9.80 -0.75 26.27
CA LEU A 756 -10.70 -1.43 25.34
C LEU A 756 -9.97 -1.91 24.09
N THR A 757 -10.33 -3.11 23.64
CA THR A 757 -9.89 -3.66 22.35
C THR A 757 -10.68 -3.06 21.18
N ALA A 758 -10.09 -3.18 19.98
CA ALA A 758 -10.70 -2.78 18.72
C ALA A 758 -12.09 -3.41 18.54
N GLY A 759 -12.99 -2.67 17.89
CA GLY A 759 -14.30 -3.19 17.46
C GLY A 759 -15.30 -3.45 18.58
N THR A 760 -14.95 -3.23 19.85
CA THR A 760 -15.96 -3.23 20.93
C THR A 760 -16.96 -2.07 20.72
N PRO A 761 -18.26 -2.23 21.03
CA PRO A 761 -19.25 -1.17 20.84
C PRO A 761 -18.84 0.15 21.50
N ARG A 762 -18.24 0.08 22.70
CA ARG A 762 -17.78 1.24 23.47
C ARG A 762 -16.57 1.95 22.84
N MET A 763 -15.61 1.22 22.24
CA MET A 763 -14.53 1.81 21.45
C MET A 763 -15.10 2.53 20.21
N ARG A 764 -16.03 1.88 19.49
CA ARG A 764 -16.71 2.45 18.32
C ARG A 764 -17.50 3.71 18.69
N LEU A 765 -18.20 3.73 19.83
CA LEU A 765 -18.91 4.93 20.33
C LEU A 765 -17.95 6.10 20.63
N TYR A 766 -16.78 5.83 21.24
CA TYR A 766 -15.79 6.87 21.51
C TYR A 766 -15.22 7.48 20.22
N ILE A 767 -14.96 6.65 19.21
CA ILE A 767 -14.53 7.09 17.87
C ILE A 767 -15.66 7.85 17.15
N ALA A 768 -16.91 7.38 17.24
CA ALA A 768 -18.08 8.07 16.68
C ALA A 768 -18.26 9.49 17.26
N LEU A 769 -17.90 9.73 18.53
CA LEU A 769 -17.88 11.08 19.11
C LEU A 769 -16.81 11.98 18.47
N MET A 770 -15.65 11.44 18.08
CA MET A 770 -14.65 12.19 17.30
C MET A 770 -15.20 12.54 15.92
N LEU A 771 -15.81 11.57 15.23
CA LEU A 771 -16.46 11.79 13.92
C LEU A 771 -17.59 12.81 14.02
N GLN A 772 -18.35 12.84 15.12
CA GLN A 772 -19.41 13.82 15.37
C GLN A 772 -18.84 15.24 15.50
N LYS A 773 -17.64 15.42 16.07
CA LYS A 773 -16.98 16.75 16.10
C LYS A 773 -16.58 17.21 14.71
N ILE A 774 -15.99 16.32 13.90
CA ILE A 774 -15.62 16.61 12.51
C ILE A 774 -16.87 16.91 11.66
N TRP A 775 -17.94 16.15 11.83
CA TRP A 775 -19.24 16.38 11.20
C TRP A 775 -19.82 17.76 11.53
N ASN A 776 -19.67 18.20 12.78
CA ASN A 776 -20.06 19.53 13.25
C ASN A 776 -19.01 20.62 12.92
N HIS A 777 -18.13 20.38 11.95
CA HIS A 777 -17.10 21.29 11.44
C HIS A 777 -16.02 21.74 12.46
N GLU A 778 -15.79 20.99 13.55
CA GLU A 778 -14.62 21.20 14.42
C GLU A 778 -13.34 20.79 13.64
N PRO A 779 -12.30 21.64 13.56
CA PRO A 779 -11.08 21.32 12.80
C PRO A 779 -10.42 20.02 13.26
N MET A 780 -9.95 19.21 12.32
CA MET A 780 -9.39 17.88 12.61
C MET A 780 -8.20 17.96 13.57
N TYR A 781 -7.37 19.01 13.47
CA TYR A 781 -6.32 19.30 14.45
C TYR A 781 -6.88 19.45 15.88
N THR A 782 -7.92 20.26 16.06
CA THR A 782 -8.55 20.52 17.36
C THR A 782 -9.19 19.26 17.93
N VAL A 783 -9.85 18.45 17.10
CA VAL A 783 -10.40 17.15 17.53
C VAL A 783 -9.28 16.20 17.96
N ALA A 784 -8.19 16.09 17.18
CA ALA A 784 -7.05 15.24 17.53
C ALA A 784 -6.39 15.64 18.87
N GLU A 785 -6.13 16.95 19.05
CA GLU A 785 -5.59 17.51 20.29
C GLU A 785 -6.51 17.25 21.50
N ARG A 786 -7.81 17.52 21.34
CA ARG A 786 -8.83 17.35 22.39
C ARG A 786 -8.95 15.92 22.88
N PHE A 787 -8.97 14.95 21.97
CA PHE A 787 -9.10 13.53 22.30
C PHE A 787 -7.75 12.85 22.62
N GLY A 788 -6.63 13.54 22.42
CA GLY A 788 -5.28 13.00 22.67
C GLY A 788 -4.83 11.95 21.65
N VAL A 789 -5.37 11.99 20.43
CA VAL A 789 -5.07 11.04 19.35
C VAL A 789 -4.15 11.65 18.28
N GLU A 790 -3.43 10.81 17.55
CA GLU A 790 -2.61 11.30 16.43
C GLU A 790 -3.50 11.78 15.27
N LYS A 791 -3.28 13.00 14.79
CA LYS A 791 -3.96 13.58 13.61
C LYS A 791 -3.95 12.68 12.36
N GLY A 792 -2.82 12.00 12.07
CA GLY A 792 -2.71 11.08 10.93
C GLY A 792 -3.53 9.81 11.13
N TRP A 793 -3.64 9.33 12.38
CA TRP A 793 -4.56 8.26 12.74
C TRP A 793 -6.02 8.73 12.58
N LEU A 794 -6.41 9.88 13.14
CA LEU A 794 -7.77 10.40 13.03
C LEU A 794 -8.20 10.61 11.56
N GLN A 795 -7.30 11.10 10.71
CA GLN A 795 -7.54 11.21 9.28
C GLN A 795 -7.73 9.84 8.62
N ALA A 796 -6.90 8.84 8.97
CA ALA A 796 -7.03 7.48 8.45
C ALA A 796 -8.34 6.82 8.92
N THR A 797 -8.74 7.01 10.19
CA THR A 797 -10.01 6.55 10.75
C THR A 797 -11.20 7.20 10.05
N LEU A 798 -11.17 8.51 9.77
CA LEU A 798 -12.20 9.19 8.99
C LEU A 798 -12.31 8.61 7.57
N GLN A 799 -11.19 8.43 6.87
CA GLN A 799 -11.17 7.85 5.52
C GLN A 799 -11.63 6.38 5.50
N SER A 800 -11.28 5.60 6.52
CA SER A 800 -11.76 4.23 6.72
C SER A 800 -13.27 4.21 6.99
N SER A 801 -13.80 5.15 7.79
CA SER A 801 -15.24 5.30 8.06
C SER A 801 -16.02 5.69 6.81
N ILE A 802 -15.49 6.59 5.98
CA ILE A 802 -16.05 6.95 4.66
C ILE A 802 -16.09 5.73 3.73
N SER A 803 -15.01 4.96 3.68
CA SER A 803 -14.94 3.73 2.88
C SER A 803 -15.94 2.68 3.37
N GLN A 804 -16.06 2.49 4.69
CA GLN A 804 -17.01 1.56 5.27
C GLN A 804 -18.46 2.00 5.01
N ALA A 805 -18.76 3.30 5.12
CA ALA A 805 -20.07 3.86 4.79
C ALA A 805 -20.45 3.59 3.33
N ALA A 806 -19.51 3.70 2.39
CA ALA A 806 -19.73 3.37 0.98
C ALA A 806 -19.96 1.86 0.76
N SER A 807 -19.23 0.98 1.46
CA SER A 807 -19.44 -0.47 1.40
C SER A 807 -20.77 -0.89 2.06
N ILE A 808 -21.17 -0.31 3.21
CA ILE A 808 -22.47 -0.57 3.84
C ILE A 808 -23.61 -0.07 2.94
N ALA A 809 -23.45 1.06 2.25
CA ALA A 809 -24.43 1.52 1.27
C ALA A 809 -24.67 0.45 0.18
N LYS A 810 -23.59 -0.09 -0.42
CA LYS A 810 -23.67 -1.18 -1.42
C LYS A 810 -24.22 -2.49 -0.85
N PHE A 811 -23.87 -2.84 0.38
CA PHE A 811 -24.42 -4.00 1.09
C PHE A 811 -25.94 -3.89 1.20
N SER A 812 -26.44 -2.72 1.60
CA SER A 812 -27.88 -2.42 1.74
C SER A 812 -28.65 -2.31 0.41
N GLU A 813 -27.99 -2.39 -0.75
CA GLU A 813 -28.67 -2.47 -2.05
C GLU A 813 -29.31 -3.84 -2.30
N LYS A 814 -28.73 -4.91 -1.73
CA LYS A 814 -29.19 -6.29 -1.92
C LYS A 814 -30.14 -6.75 -0.82
N ILE A 815 -30.00 -6.22 0.40
CA ILE A 815 -30.87 -6.57 1.53
C ILE A 815 -32.02 -5.55 1.62
N THR A 816 -33.20 -5.95 1.18
CA THR A 816 -34.40 -5.09 1.04
C THR A 816 -34.83 -4.40 2.34
N THR A 817 -34.67 -5.06 3.49
CA THR A 817 -35.00 -4.53 4.81
C THR A 817 -34.09 -3.37 5.24
N MET A 818 -32.88 -3.26 4.68
CA MET A 818 -31.90 -2.21 4.99
C MET A 818 -32.09 -0.91 4.17
N TRP A 819 -33.26 -0.72 3.54
CA TRP A 819 -33.55 0.46 2.71
C TRP A 819 -33.26 1.83 3.35
N PRO A 820 -33.34 2.07 4.69
CA PRO A 820 -32.99 3.37 5.26
C PRO A 820 -31.50 3.69 5.04
N LEU A 821 -30.62 2.70 5.25
CA LEU A 821 -29.17 2.85 5.06
C LEU A 821 -28.86 3.16 3.59
N ARG A 822 -29.52 2.46 2.65
CA ARG A 822 -29.39 2.70 1.21
C ARG A 822 -29.73 4.14 0.79
N LYS A 823 -30.60 4.82 1.54
CA LYS A 823 -31.00 6.21 1.28
C LYS A 823 -30.15 7.24 2.00
N LEU A 824 -29.68 6.95 3.21
CA LEU A 824 -29.01 7.94 4.07
C LEU A 824 -27.49 7.93 3.93
N LEU A 825 -26.87 6.76 3.72
CA LEU A 825 -25.42 6.64 3.68
C LEU A 825 -24.76 7.37 2.49
N PRO A 826 -25.34 7.44 1.27
CA PRO A 826 -24.73 8.21 0.19
C PRO A 826 -24.56 9.71 0.50
N GLU A 827 -25.56 10.34 1.12
CA GLU A 827 -25.47 11.75 1.56
C GLU A 827 -24.44 11.92 2.70
N LEU A 828 -24.41 10.97 3.64
CA LEU A 828 -23.44 10.94 4.74
C LEU A 828 -22.00 10.81 4.21
N VAL A 829 -21.76 9.89 3.26
CA VAL A 829 -20.46 9.68 2.59
C VAL A 829 -20.00 10.96 1.89
N GLN A 830 -20.89 11.61 1.14
CA GLN A 830 -20.59 12.86 0.46
C GLN A 830 -20.17 13.94 1.48
N ARG A 831 -21.02 14.23 2.46
CA ARG A 831 -20.76 15.26 3.48
C ARG A 831 -19.51 14.98 4.34
N LEU A 832 -19.26 13.73 4.73
CA LEU A 832 -18.04 13.37 5.48
C LEU A 832 -16.77 13.43 4.65
N SER A 833 -16.83 13.03 3.38
CA SER A 833 -15.70 13.12 2.46
C SER A 833 -15.27 14.57 2.23
N GLU A 834 -16.25 15.48 2.24
CA GLU A 834 -16.05 16.85 1.78
C GLU A 834 -15.86 17.83 2.94
N ALA A 835 -16.53 17.65 4.10
CA ALA A 835 -16.44 18.48 5.31
C ALA A 835 -16.50 20.01 5.05
N ALA A 836 -17.14 20.39 3.95
CA ALA A 836 -17.06 21.69 3.31
C ALA A 836 -18.45 22.32 3.12
N GLN A 837 -18.44 23.62 2.83
CA GLN A 837 -19.64 24.34 2.41
C GLN A 837 -20.14 23.75 1.07
N PRO A 838 -21.42 23.36 0.94
CA PRO A 838 -21.95 22.68 -0.25
C PRO A 838 -21.72 23.42 -1.58
N GLU A 839 -21.58 24.74 -1.54
CA GLU A 839 -21.35 25.61 -2.69
C GLU A 839 -19.93 25.47 -3.27
N LEU A 840 -18.98 24.98 -2.48
CA LEU A 840 -17.56 24.83 -2.86
C LEU A 840 -17.27 23.47 -3.50
N LEU A 841 -18.15 22.49 -3.31
CA LEU A 841 -17.97 21.10 -3.77
C LEU A 841 -17.65 20.99 -5.26
N PRO A 842 -18.35 21.71 -6.19
CA PRO A 842 -18.04 21.62 -7.61
C PRO A 842 -16.65 22.13 -7.97
N LEU A 843 -16.00 22.93 -7.13
CA LEU A 843 -14.63 23.40 -7.35
C LEU A 843 -13.61 22.40 -6.79
N MET A 844 -13.94 21.76 -5.68
CA MET A 844 -13.07 20.80 -4.98
C MET A 844 -12.93 19.45 -5.70
N THR A 845 -13.72 19.18 -6.74
CA THR A 845 -13.49 18.03 -7.64
C THR A 845 -12.25 18.20 -8.51
N VAL A 846 -11.71 19.42 -8.64
CA VAL A 846 -10.52 19.73 -9.43
C VAL A 846 -9.27 19.51 -8.60
N ASP A 847 -8.31 18.74 -9.12
CA ASP A 847 -7.07 18.48 -8.40
C ASP A 847 -6.27 19.77 -8.17
N GLY A 848 -5.69 19.87 -6.97
CA GLY A 848 -5.08 21.10 -6.46
C GLY A 848 -6.08 22.17 -5.96
N ILE A 849 -7.40 21.99 -6.01
CA ILE A 849 -8.37 22.91 -5.37
C ILE A 849 -8.90 22.30 -4.08
N LYS A 850 -8.33 22.72 -2.95
CA LYS A 850 -8.87 22.45 -1.60
C LYS A 850 -9.88 23.51 -1.17
N LYS A 851 -10.56 23.29 -0.04
CA LYS A 851 -11.61 24.18 0.51
C LYS A 851 -11.17 25.65 0.64
N ALA A 852 -10.00 25.95 1.20
CA ALA A 852 -9.44 27.32 1.21
C ALA A 852 -9.36 27.96 -0.19
N ARG A 853 -8.73 27.28 -1.16
CA ARG A 853 -8.64 27.75 -2.56
C ARG A 853 -10.02 27.85 -3.21
N ALA A 854 -10.91 26.89 -2.97
CA ALA A 854 -12.28 26.90 -3.46
C ALA A 854 -13.04 28.12 -2.95
N ALA A 855 -12.91 28.47 -1.66
CA ALA A 855 -13.54 29.65 -1.06
C ALA A 855 -13.03 30.95 -1.69
N ILE A 856 -11.71 31.07 -1.91
CA ILE A 856 -11.10 32.23 -2.61
C ILE A 856 -11.64 32.33 -4.04
N LEU A 857 -11.60 31.24 -4.80
CA LEU A 857 -12.06 31.19 -6.20
C LEU A 857 -13.56 31.46 -6.33
N PHE A 858 -14.39 30.90 -5.45
CA PHE A 858 -15.82 31.13 -5.42
C PHE A 858 -16.14 32.61 -5.13
N LYS A 859 -15.40 33.24 -4.20
CA LYS A 859 -15.49 34.68 -3.90
C LYS A 859 -15.02 35.55 -5.08
N ALA A 860 -14.00 35.11 -5.81
CA ALA A 860 -13.56 35.71 -7.09
C ALA A 860 -14.51 35.42 -8.27
N GLY A 861 -15.59 34.67 -8.04
CA GLY A 861 -16.67 34.42 -9.01
C GLY A 861 -16.55 33.14 -9.82
N TYR A 862 -15.49 32.33 -9.64
CA TYR A 862 -15.35 31.01 -10.27
C TYR A 862 -16.28 30.00 -9.58
N LYS A 863 -17.55 29.97 -9.99
CA LYS A 863 -18.59 29.14 -9.36
C LYS A 863 -18.76 27.73 -9.95
N THR A 864 -18.08 27.42 -11.06
CA THR A 864 -18.15 26.11 -11.71
C THR A 864 -16.79 25.66 -12.26
N VAL A 865 -16.59 24.34 -12.40
CA VAL A 865 -15.42 23.74 -13.08
C VAL A 865 -15.21 24.37 -14.47
N GLY A 866 -16.31 24.62 -15.20
CA GLY A 866 -16.31 25.28 -16.51
C GLY A 866 -15.73 26.70 -16.51
N MET A 867 -15.69 27.40 -15.38
CA MET A 867 -15.01 28.70 -15.27
C MET A 867 -13.51 28.53 -15.04
N ILE A 868 -13.10 27.53 -14.26
CA ILE A 868 -11.68 27.20 -14.02
C ILE A 868 -11.02 26.66 -15.30
N ALA A 869 -11.66 25.73 -16.00
CA ALA A 869 -11.14 25.15 -17.25
C ALA A 869 -10.88 26.17 -18.38
N ARG A 870 -11.61 27.30 -18.34
CA ARG A 870 -11.48 28.45 -19.25
C ARG A 870 -10.69 29.63 -18.65
N ALA A 871 -10.17 29.51 -17.43
CA ALA A 871 -9.41 30.57 -16.79
C ALA A 871 -8.09 30.83 -17.53
N ASN A 872 -7.65 32.10 -17.54
CA ASN A 872 -6.27 32.42 -17.86
C ASN A 872 -5.39 32.01 -16.65
N PRO A 873 -4.33 31.18 -16.83
CA PRO A 873 -3.51 30.74 -15.71
C PRO A 873 -2.85 31.90 -14.93
N LEU A 874 -2.48 33.00 -15.60
CA LEU A 874 -1.94 34.20 -14.93
C LEU A 874 -2.97 34.85 -14.01
N LYS A 875 -4.25 34.91 -14.43
CA LYS A 875 -5.33 35.42 -13.58
C LYS A 875 -5.56 34.48 -12.39
N LEU A 876 -5.52 33.17 -12.60
CA LEU A 876 -5.67 32.19 -11.52
C LEU A 876 -4.55 32.31 -10.47
N VAL A 877 -3.31 32.60 -10.88
CA VAL A 877 -2.19 32.94 -9.98
C VAL A 877 -2.47 34.23 -9.20
N GLN A 878 -2.99 35.28 -9.85
CA GLN A 878 -3.31 36.55 -9.20
C GLN A 878 -4.41 36.43 -8.13
N GLU A 879 -5.47 35.68 -8.42
CA GLU A 879 -6.63 35.52 -7.51
C GLU A 879 -6.27 34.66 -6.27
N LEU A 880 -5.41 33.65 -6.44
CA LEU A 880 -4.96 32.77 -5.35
C LEU A 880 -3.73 33.30 -4.60
N GLY A 881 -2.88 34.12 -5.24
CA GLY A 881 -1.74 34.82 -4.65
C GLY A 881 -0.53 33.96 -4.24
N THR A 882 -0.76 32.72 -3.79
CA THR A 882 0.26 31.86 -3.15
C THR A 882 0.76 30.71 -4.02
N ILE A 883 0.26 30.61 -5.27
CA ILE A 883 0.51 29.47 -6.16
C ILE A 883 1.50 29.79 -7.28
N ARG A 884 2.28 28.79 -7.70
CA ARG A 884 3.18 28.88 -8.86
C ARG A 884 2.38 28.71 -10.17
N MET A 885 2.87 29.32 -11.26
CA MET A 885 2.27 29.20 -12.60
C MET A 885 2.08 27.74 -13.06
N ALA A 886 2.99 26.83 -12.68
CA ALA A 886 2.86 25.40 -12.96
C ALA A 886 1.64 24.76 -12.26
N GLN A 887 1.34 25.16 -11.02
CA GLN A 887 0.16 24.70 -10.28
C GLN A 887 -1.12 25.24 -10.94
N ALA A 888 -1.13 26.51 -11.36
CA ALA A 888 -2.27 27.09 -12.07
C ALA A 888 -2.60 26.33 -13.38
N ASN A 889 -1.57 25.98 -14.17
CA ASN A 889 -1.74 25.16 -15.37
C ASN A 889 -2.27 23.75 -15.04
N SER A 890 -1.76 23.12 -13.98
CA SER A 890 -2.20 21.80 -13.51
C SER A 890 -3.67 21.81 -13.06
N ILE A 891 -4.10 22.83 -12.31
CA ILE A 891 -5.50 23.03 -11.90
C ILE A 891 -6.41 23.18 -13.14
N ILE A 892 -6.00 23.96 -14.13
CA ILE A 892 -6.79 24.17 -15.37
C ILE A 892 -6.87 22.88 -16.20
N ALA A 893 -5.79 22.10 -16.28
CA ALA A 893 -5.79 20.80 -16.93
C ALA A 893 -6.71 19.80 -16.22
N SER A 894 -6.65 19.71 -14.90
CA SER A 894 -7.56 18.87 -14.10
C SER A 894 -9.02 19.29 -14.27
N ALA A 895 -9.33 20.60 -14.28
CA ALA A 895 -10.68 21.08 -14.53
C ALA A 895 -11.21 20.67 -15.92
N ARG A 896 -10.36 20.62 -16.95
CA ARG A 896 -10.73 20.12 -18.28
C ARG A 896 -10.94 18.61 -18.28
N MET A 897 -10.15 17.85 -17.52
CA MET A 897 -10.33 16.40 -17.33
C MET A 897 -11.68 16.09 -16.67
N VAL A 898 -12.02 16.78 -15.57
CA VAL A 898 -13.32 16.64 -14.88
C VAL A 898 -14.50 16.91 -15.82
N LEU A 899 -14.42 17.96 -16.66
CA LEU A 899 -15.46 18.25 -17.66
C LEU A 899 -15.53 17.18 -18.76
N ARG A 900 -14.39 16.64 -19.18
CA ARG A 900 -14.33 15.54 -20.17
C ARG A 900 -15.05 14.30 -19.64
N ASP A 901 -14.81 13.95 -18.38
CA ASP A 901 -15.48 12.82 -17.71
C ASP A 901 -16.99 13.02 -17.59
N GLN A 902 -17.43 14.23 -17.21
CA GLN A 902 -18.85 14.58 -17.18
C GLN A 902 -19.51 14.50 -18.57
N VAL A 903 -18.79 14.83 -19.64
CA VAL A 903 -19.30 14.72 -21.02
C VAL A 903 -19.38 13.25 -21.46
N ASP A 904 -18.35 12.43 -21.23
CA ASP A 904 -18.40 10.98 -21.53
C ASP A 904 -19.53 10.28 -20.76
N GLU A 905 -19.73 10.64 -19.47
CA GLU A 905 -20.84 10.13 -18.64
C GLU A 905 -22.21 10.50 -19.23
N LYS A 906 -22.42 11.75 -19.65
CA LYS A 906 -23.67 12.15 -20.29
C LYS A 906 -23.87 11.55 -21.69
N MET A 907 -22.80 11.26 -22.43
CA MET A 907 -22.90 10.48 -23.66
C MET A 907 -23.38 9.05 -23.39
N GLU A 908 -22.86 8.40 -22.34
CA GLU A 908 -23.27 7.04 -21.95
C GLU A 908 -24.74 6.99 -21.45
N GLU A 909 -25.20 7.97 -20.67
CA GLU A 909 -26.62 8.11 -20.30
C GLU A 909 -27.52 8.24 -21.54
N LEU A 910 -27.14 9.09 -22.50
CA LEU A 910 -27.87 9.30 -23.75
C LEU A 910 -27.93 8.02 -24.61
N ASP A 911 -26.86 7.22 -24.63
CA ASP A 911 -26.82 5.94 -25.34
C ASP A 911 -27.80 4.92 -24.74
N VAL A 912 -27.88 4.83 -23.41
CA VAL A 912 -28.86 3.96 -22.71
C VAL A 912 -30.30 4.36 -23.05
N TRP A 913 -30.53 5.64 -23.36
CA TRP A 913 -31.82 6.19 -23.78
C TRP A 913 -32.04 6.11 -25.30
N GLY A 914 -31.09 5.54 -26.06
CA GLY A 914 -31.17 5.38 -27.52
C GLY A 914 -30.96 6.66 -28.34
N VAL A 915 -30.41 7.72 -27.73
CA VAL A 915 -30.16 8.99 -28.41
C VAL A 915 -28.83 8.93 -29.18
N ALA A 916 -28.86 9.25 -30.47
CA ALA A 916 -27.67 9.21 -31.32
C ALA A 916 -26.65 10.31 -30.94
N THR A 917 -25.56 9.90 -30.28
CA THR A 917 -24.51 10.80 -29.77
C THR A 917 -23.46 11.22 -30.81
N ASP A 918 -23.48 10.65 -32.03
CA ASP A 918 -22.44 10.86 -33.06
C ASP A 918 -22.27 12.31 -33.52
N SER A 919 -23.29 13.15 -33.32
CA SER A 919 -23.29 14.58 -33.65
C SER A 919 -22.67 15.48 -32.55
N PHE A 920 -22.44 14.95 -31.34
CA PHE A 920 -21.83 15.71 -30.26
C PHE A 920 -20.30 15.76 -30.43
N ASN A 921 -19.83 16.89 -30.93
CA ASN A 921 -18.43 17.27 -30.83
C ASN A 921 -18.04 17.56 -29.37
N TYR A 922 -16.81 17.23 -29.02
CA TYR A 922 -16.19 17.70 -27.79
C TYR A 922 -15.98 19.23 -27.85
N PHE A 923 -16.13 19.89 -26.69
CA PHE A 923 -15.94 21.33 -26.50
C PHE A 923 -14.58 21.85 -26.99
#